data_AF-A0A5Q6S4Q2-F1
#
_entry.id   AF-A0A5Q6S4Q2-F1
#
_cell.length_a   1.000
_cell.length_b   1.000
_cell.length_c   1.000
_cell.angle_alpha   90.00
_cell.angle_beta   90.00
_cell.angle_gamma   90.00
#
_symmetry.space_group_name_H-M   'P 1'
#
loop_
_entity.id
_entity.type
_entity.pdbx_description
1 polymer ?
#
loop_
_entity_poly.entity_id
_entity_poly.type
_entity_poly.pdbx_seq_one_letter_code
_entity_poly.pdbx_strand_id
1 'polypeptide(L)'
;MGDDPAGSSADTETTGIRAVMQIPAFRRFWAALGVASLADWIGLLALTAFANDIATGYAGKNFAIAGVLFARLAPALVIGPFGGYVADRLDRRLVLTTGLFLRAVIFASIPLVGTLWWLLVATVLIEAVNAVWMPTKDATVPTLVSREQLEDANRINLATTYGSALPAAILFIVATFTTKVVDGLSSVTIPPVDPVMYVVAAAFAIGGLIFLGVRDMPSGAAIPEDEQVGIFRTIVEGWAYVFKTPLVRGLVVGIVGAFACGGVVIGLGRVFVGDLGAGDPGYGTLFGAVFLGLGLGMWRGPSVLPQVSRPRLFGVALLGAGIGLFVTALVHNMALVALLVIVVGFCAGVAWITGYTLLGLEVDEQMRGRTFAFVQSMVRLTLAAVLAVAPLVSGVIGSHTVQMRDLGQYTYTGSQITILISSLFAIVFGLLAFRQMNDRHGLSFFAEVRQDARTAPAYAPHGLFIAFEGGEGAGKSTQSWMLAEALRADGYRVLLTREPGATEVGATVRSIVLDPATGELSPRTEMLLYAADKAEHLRQVVSPALERGDVVITDRYVDSTLAYQAGGRGLDLAEVESVARWATSRLRPHLTVLLDVTPGLGRSRFGEADRLEAEPEEFHQRVRETFLELASKDRDHYMVVRAERAVVDIADAVLDRVQPLLGHVERVIDPMRPPPAGSPFEHKPSPVAPPGGGDGPGSRAPVDPSALEEHIESVEEAFRGFDASERPDPSYADEPTTEPPFETRSQARAPQDEPFETRSQARAPQDER
;
A
#
# COMPACT_ATOMS: atom_id res chain seq x y z
N MET A 1 -30.59 -15.43 -53.73
CA MET A 1 -29.41 -16.22 -54.15
C MET A 1 -28.26 -15.23 -54.11
N GLY A 2 -27.64 -14.96 -52.96
CA GLY A 2 -27.02 -15.86 -51.98
C GLY A 2 -25.52 -15.54 -52.05
N ASP A 3 -24.72 -15.35 -51.01
CA ASP A 3 -24.87 -15.42 -49.55
C ASP A 3 -23.85 -14.42 -48.95
N ASP A 4 -24.22 -13.78 -47.84
CA ASP A 4 -23.31 -13.09 -46.93
C ASP A 4 -22.40 -14.10 -46.20
N PRO A 5 -21.09 -13.84 -46.00
CA PRO A 5 -20.31 -14.63 -45.06
C PRO A 5 -20.61 -14.13 -43.64
N ALA A 6 -21.61 -14.73 -43.01
CA ALA A 6 -21.69 -14.81 -41.56
C ALA A 6 -20.58 -15.76 -41.07
N GLY A 7 -19.61 -15.22 -40.32
CA GLY A 7 -18.50 -16.00 -39.77
C GLY A 7 -17.79 -15.30 -38.62
N SER A 8 -18.19 -15.67 -37.39
CA SER A 8 -17.55 -15.41 -36.09
C SER A 8 -17.76 -14.03 -35.42
N SER A 9 -18.97 -13.82 -34.90
CA SER A 9 -19.21 -13.00 -33.70
C SER A 9 -19.82 -13.84 -32.57
N ALA A 10 -19.37 -15.09 -32.46
CA ALA A 10 -19.63 -15.95 -31.30
C ALA A 10 -18.33 -16.07 -30.50
N ASP A 11 -18.47 -15.85 -29.19
CA ASP A 11 -17.47 -16.06 -28.14
C ASP A 11 -16.39 -14.98 -27.98
N THR A 12 -16.83 -13.75 -27.71
CA THR A 12 -16.14 -13.02 -26.63
C THR A 12 -16.44 -13.81 -25.37
N GLU A 13 -15.45 -14.58 -24.88
CA GLU A 13 -15.50 -15.21 -23.57
C GLU A 13 -16.16 -14.25 -22.59
N THR A 14 -17.21 -14.71 -21.92
CA THR A 14 -17.84 -13.94 -20.86
C THR A 14 -16.84 -13.90 -19.70
N THR A 15 -15.90 -12.97 -19.75
CA THR A 15 -14.98 -12.67 -18.65
C THR A 15 -15.61 -11.58 -17.79
N GLY A 16 -15.56 -11.74 -16.47
CA GLY A 16 -16.04 -10.76 -15.49
C GLY A 16 -17.21 -11.23 -14.62
N ILE A 17 -17.59 -10.38 -13.67
CA ILE A 17 -18.71 -10.53 -12.70
C ILE A 17 -19.97 -11.19 -13.29
N ARG A 18 -20.32 -10.86 -14.53
CA ARG A 18 -21.52 -11.38 -15.20
C ARG A 18 -21.46 -12.90 -15.40
N ALA A 19 -20.29 -13.45 -15.69
CA ALA A 19 -20.07 -14.88 -15.91
C ALA A 19 -20.20 -15.67 -14.62
N VAL A 20 -19.63 -15.13 -13.52
CA VAL A 20 -19.77 -15.71 -12.19
C VAL A 20 -21.25 -15.76 -11.75
N MET A 21 -22.02 -14.71 -12.07
CA MET A 21 -23.45 -14.63 -11.76
C MET A 21 -24.34 -15.54 -12.61
N GLN A 22 -23.84 -16.08 -13.72
CA GLN A 22 -24.56 -17.07 -14.53
C GLN A 22 -24.56 -18.45 -13.88
N ILE A 23 -23.58 -18.76 -13.02
CA ILE A 23 -23.48 -20.02 -12.29
C ILE A 23 -24.67 -20.11 -11.29
N PRO A 24 -25.62 -21.05 -11.47
CA PRO A 24 -26.84 -21.08 -10.66
C PRO A 24 -26.57 -21.31 -9.17
N ALA A 25 -25.58 -22.16 -8.86
CA ALA A 25 -25.18 -22.46 -7.48
C ALA A 25 -24.56 -21.23 -6.80
N PHE A 26 -23.63 -20.54 -7.47
CA PHE A 26 -23.04 -19.30 -6.98
C PHE A 26 -24.09 -18.20 -6.80
N ARG A 27 -24.99 -18.00 -7.77
CA ARG A 27 -26.05 -16.98 -7.66
C ARG A 27 -26.96 -17.19 -6.46
N ARG A 28 -27.34 -18.44 -6.16
CA ARG A 28 -28.15 -18.78 -4.97
C ARG A 28 -27.36 -18.58 -3.68
N PHE A 29 -26.10 -19.02 -3.66
CA PHE A 29 -25.17 -18.78 -2.55
C PHE A 29 -25.04 -17.27 -2.27
N TRP A 30 -24.79 -16.47 -3.31
CA TRP A 30 -24.66 -15.03 -3.25
C TRP A 30 -25.96 -14.36 -2.77
N ALA A 31 -27.13 -14.79 -3.25
CA ALA A 31 -28.41 -14.27 -2.79
C ALA A 31 -28.62 -14.54 -1.28
N ALA A 32 -28.34 -15.76 -0.82
CA ALA A 32 -28.43 -16.09 0.60
C ALA A 32 -27.43 -15.27 1.44
N LEU A 33 -26.20 -15.10 0.94
CA LEU A 33 -25.17 -14.26 1.54
C LEU A 33 -25.60 -12.79 1.62
N GLY A 34 -26.19 -12.24 0.56
CA GLY A 34 -26.68 -10.87 0.52
C GLY A 34 -27.76 -10.62 1.57
N VAL A 35 -28.73 -11.54 1.69
CA VAL A 35 -29.78 -11.44 2.71
C VAL A 35 -29.21 -11.58 4.13
N ALA A 36 -28.31 -12.53 4.36
CA ALA A 36 -27.67 -12.72 5.66
C ALA A 36 -26.81 -11.50 6.07
N SER A 37 -26.02 -10.98 5.13
CA SER A 37 -25.19 -9.76 5.30
C SER A 37 -26.04 -8.54 5.63
N LEU A 38 -27.17 -8.36 4.94
CA LEU A 38 -28.13 -7.31 5.25
C LEU A 38 -28.71 -7.47 6.67
N ALA A 39 -29.08 -8.69 7.04
CA ALA A 39 -29.58 -9.03 8.38
C ALA A 39 -28.52 -8.78 9.48
N ASP A 40 -27.24 -9.03 9.21
CA ASP A 40 -26.13 -8.77 10.13
C ASP A 40 -25.99 -7.28 10.47
N TRP A 41 -26.08 -6.42 9.45
CA TRP A 41 -25.98 -4.96 9.62
C TRP A 41 -27.22 -4.38 10.29
N ILE A 42 -28.44 -4.79 9.88
CA ILE A 42 -29.66 -4.35 10.56
C ILE A 42 -29.66 -4.87 12.00
N GLY A 43 -29.22 -6.12 12.21
CA GLY A 43 -29.08 -6.73 13.52
C GLY A 43 -28.12 -5.97 14.44
N LEU A 44 -27.01 -5.44 13.91
CA LEU A 44 -26.12 -4.54 14.68
C LEU A 44 -26.89 -3.35 15.24
N LEU A 45 -27.62 -2.64 14.36
CA LEU A 45 -28.36 -1.44 14.73
C LEU A 45 -29.50 -1.75 15.70
N ALA A 46 -30.21 -2.86 15.47
CA ALA A 46 -31.31 -3.30 16.30
C ALA A 46 -30.85 -3.74 17.69
N LEU A 47 -29.78 -4.52 17.82
CA LEU A 47 -29.28 -4.98 19.13
C LEU A 47 -28.82 -3.81 20.01
N THR A 48 -28.12 -2.82 19.45
CA THR A 48 -27.64 -1.66 20.22
C THR A 48 -28.76 -0.68 20.54
N ALA A 49 -29.73 -0.50 19.64
CA ALA A 49 -30.93 0.29 19.91
C ALA A 49 -31.80 -0.37 20.98
N PHE A 50 -32.01 -1.69 20.90
CA PHE A 50 -32.76 -2.45 21.91
C PHE A 50 -32.07 -2.39 23.28
N ALA A 51 -30.74 -2.53 23.33
CA ALA A 51 -29.95 -2.36 24.57
C ALA A 51 -30.15 -0.97 25.20
N ASN A 52 -30.22 0.08 24.37
CA ASN A 52 -30.48 1.43 24.82
C ASN A 52 -31.89 1.59 25.41
N ASP A 53 -32.88 0.93 24.83
CA ASP A 53 -34.29 1.09 25.19
C ASP A 53 -34.65 0.38 26.50
N ILE A 54 -34.07 -0.80 26.74
CA ILE A 54 -34.31 -1.57 27.98
C ILE A 54 -33.51 -1.06 29.18
N ALA A 55 -32.45 -0.27 28.95
CA ALA A 55 -31.56 0.19 30.00
C ALA A 55 -31.98 1.55 30.58
N THR A 56 -31.85 1.69 31.89
CA THR A 56 -32.22 2.91 32.63
C THR A 56 -31.00 3.75 32.99
N GLY A 57 -31.13 5.07 32.88
CA GLY A 57 -30.07 6.03 33.22
C GLY A 57 -28.95 6.10 32.17
N TYR A 58 -28.18 7.19 32.19
CA TYR A 58 -27.13 7.44 31.21
C TYR A 58 -26.04 6.37 31.24
N ALA A 59 -25.51 6.08 32.43
CA ALA A 59 -24.50 5.05 32.62
C ALA A 59 -25.04 3.67 32.21
N GLY A 60 -26.24 3.28 32.67
CA GLY A 60 -26.84 1.98 32.35
C GLY A 60 -27.00 1.74 30.85
N LYS A 61 -27.42 2.75 30.08
CA LYS A 61 -27.50 2.69 28.62
C LYS A 61 -26.14 2.46 27.95
N ASN A 62 -25.12 3.21 28.38
CA ASN A 62 -23.75 3.01 27.90
C ASN A 62 -23.22 1.60 28.24
N PHE A 63 -23.45 1.11 29.47
CA PHE A 63 -23.08 -0.24 29.89
C PHE A 63 -23.79 -1.34 29.08
N ALA A 64 -25.09 -1.18 28.82
CA ALA A 64 -25.86 -2.15 28.03
C ALA A 64 -25.34 -2.25 26.60
N ILE A 65 -25.08 -1.10 25.95
CA ILE A 65 -24.53 -1.04 24.59
C ILE A 65 -23.10 -1.63 24.57
N ALA A 66 -22.23 -1.28 25.52
CA ALA A 66 -20.89 -1.87 25.64
C ALA A 66 -20.97 -3.39 25.80
N GLY A 67 -21.88 -3.87 26.64
CA GLY A 67 -22.12 -5.29 26.86
C GLY A 67 -22.48 -6.01 25.56
N VAL A 68 -23.40 -5.46 24.77
CA VAL A 68 -23.77 -6.02 23.45
C VAL A 68 -22.58 -6.03 22.51
N LEU A 69 -21.87 -4.92 22.36
CA LEU A 69 -20.74 -4.83 21.44
C LEU A 69 -19.60 -5.78 21.82
N PHE A 70 -19.32 -5.91 23.12
CA PHE A 70 -18.34 -6.88 23.64
C PHE A 70 -18.80 -8.32 23.43
N ALA A 71 -20.06 -8.62 23.75
CA ALA A 71 -20.67 -9.93 23.52
C ALA A 71 -20.61 -10.33 22.04
N ARG A 72 -20.58 -9.36 21.12
CA ARG A 72 -20.42 -9.67 19.70
C ARG A 72 -19.03 -10.14 19.31
N LEU A 73 -18.01 -9.68 20.01
CA LEU A 73 -16.61 -9.88 19.62
C LEU A 73 -15.96 -11.02 20.39
N ALA A 74 -16.42 -11.28 21.62
CA ALA A 74 -15.87 -12.32 22.49
C ALA A 74 -15.87 -13.73 21.85
N PRO A 75 -16.95 -14.21 21.19
CA PRO A 75 -16.95 -15.55 20.60
C PRO A 75 -15.93 -15.71 19.48
N ALA A 76 -15.75 -14.69 18.63
CA ALA A 76 -14.79 -14.74 17.54
C ALA A 76 -13.33 -14.84 18.05
N LEU A 77 -13.02 -14.24 19.20
CA LEU A 77 -11.68 -14.33 19.82
C LEU A 77 -11.38 -15.73 20.38
N VAL A 78 -12.40 -16.41 20.91
CA VAL A 78 -12.24 -17.72 21.56
C VAL A 78 -12.41 -18.88 20.56
N ILE A 79 -13.45 -18.81 19.72
CA ILE A 79 -13.85 -19.87 18.80
C ILE A 79 -13.15 -19.72 17.44
N GLY A 80 -12.79 -18.49 17.05
CA GLY A 80 -12.19 -18.21 15.74
C GLY A 80 -11.00 -19.09 15.35
N PRO A 81 -10.01 -19.33 16.22
CA PRO A 81 -8.88 -20.24 15.94
C PRO A 81 -9.29 -21.69 15.63
N PHE A 82 -10.46 -22.12 16.12
CA PHE A 82 -10.98 -23.47 15.95
C PHE A 82 -12.09 -23.56 14.89
N GLY A 83 -12.64 -22.42 14.44
CA GLY A 83 -13.77 -22.37 13.52
C GLY A 83 -13.48 -23.03 12.17
N GLY A 84 -12.25 -22.91 11.65
CA GLY A 84 -11.82 -23.59 10.42
C GLY A 84 -11.78 -25.11 10.58
N TYR A 85 -11.21 -25.61 11.68
CA TYR A 85 -11.17 -27.03 12.00
C TYR A 85 -12.58 -27.65 12.09
N VAL A 86 -13.53 -26.92 12.65
CA VAL A 86 -14.93 -27.35 12.72
C VAL A 86 -15.59 -27.32 11.34
N ALA A 87 -15.34 -26.28 10.54
CA ALA A 87 -15.87 -26.14 9.18
C ALA A 87 -15.41 -27.25 8.23
N ASP A 88 -14.21 -27.80 8.45
CA ASP A 88 -13.64 -28.85 7.60
C ASP A 88 -14.24 -30.24 7.86
N ARG A 89 -14.81 -30.48 9.05
CA ARG A 89 -15.35 -31.79 9.46
C ARG A 89 -16.85 -31.91 9.30
N LEU A 90 -17.56 -30.80 9.15
CA LEU A 90 -19.00 -30.76 9.07
C LEU A 90 -19.46 -30.58 7.62
N ASP A 91 -20.65 -31.07 7.32
CA ASP A 91 -21.31 -30.78 6.05
C ASP A 91 -21.52 -29.26 5.94
N ARG A 92 -20.87 -28.64 4.95
CA ARG A 92 -20.91 -27.20 4.73
C ARG A 92 -22.32 -26.68 4.52
N ARG A 93 -23.15 -27.41 3.78
CA ARG A 93 -24.54 -27.04 3.54
C ARG A 93 -25.32 -27.09 4.84
N LEU A 94 -25.14 -28.14 5.63
CA LEU A 94 -25.80 -28.26 6.93
C LEU A 94 -25.42 -27.08 7.83
N VAL A 95 -24.12 -26.80 8.01
CA VAL A 95 -23.63 -25.70 8.85
C VAL A 95 -24.16 -24.34 8.38
N LEU A 96 -24.10 -24.06 7.08
CA LEU A 96 -24.57 -22.78 6.54
C LEU A 96 -26.08 -22.60 6.76
N THR A 97 -26.87 -23.64 6.50
CA THR A 97 -28.32 -23.60 6.66
C THR A 97 -28.74 -23.56 8.13
N THR A 98 -28.26 -24.48 8.97
CA THR A 98 -28.63 -24.54 10.39
C THR A 98 -28.15 -23.31 11.13
N GLY A 99 -26.99 -22.77 10.75
CA GLY A 99 -26.48 -21.52 11.31
C GLY A 99 -27.45 -20.36 11.11
N LEU A 100 -27.99 -20.17 9.90
CA LEU A 100 -28.96 -19.09 9.67
C LEU A 100 -30.29 -19.32 10.38
N PHE A 101 -30.83 -20.54 10.40
CA PHE A 101 -32.08 -20.82 11.15
C PHE A 101 -31.91 -20.64 12.66
N LEU A 102 -30.79 -21.07 13.22
CA LEU A 102 -30.50 -20.90 14.63
C LEU A 102 -30.40 -19.40 14.98
N ARG A 103 -29.70 -18.61 14.16
CA ARG A 103 -29.65 -17.14 14.32
C ARG A 103 -31.03 -16.50 14.20
N ALA A 104 -31.88 -16.97 13.28
CA ALA A 104 -33.26 -16.50 13.15
C ALA A 104 -34.07 -16.73 14.43
N VAL A 105 -34.03 -17.94 14.98
CA VAL A 105 -34.74 -18.31 16.22
C VAL A 105 -34.22 -17.50 17.40
N ILE A 106 -32.90 -17.37 17.53
CA ILE A 106 -32.29 -16.61 18.63
C ILE A 106 -32.68 -15.12 18.52
N PHE A 107 -32.61 -14.51 17.33
CA PHE A 107 -33.03 -13.11 17.16
C PHE A 107 -34.50 -12.90 17.49
N ALA A 108 -35.39 -13.78 17.04
CA ALA A 108 -36.82 -13.70 17.34
C ALA A 108 -37.11 -13.82 18.86
N SER A 109 -36.27 -14.54 19.60
CA SER A 109 -36.42 -14.70 21.05
C SER A 109 -36.08 -13.45 21.87
N ILE A 110 -35.26 -12.54 21.34
CA ILE A 110 -34.77 -11.37 22.09
C ILE A 110 -35.92 -10.44 22.52
N PRO A 111 -36.77 -9.93 21.61
CA PRO A 111 -37.90 -9.08 22.00
C PRO A 111 -38.94 -9.85 22.82
N LEU A 112 -39.09 -11.18 22.62
CA LEU A 112 -40.03 -12.00 23.40
C LEU A 112 -39.66 -12.08 24.89
N VAL A 113 -38.37 -12.20 25.20
CA VAL A 113 -37.90 -12.28 26.59
C VAL A 113 -37.74 -10.88 27.20
N GLY A 114 -37.29 -9.90 26.41
CA GLY A 114 -37.30 -8.50 26.85
C GLY A 114 -36.29 -8.11 27.93
N THR A 115 -35.26 -8.94 28.19
CA THR A 115 -34.28 -8.68 29.28
C THR A 115 -32.87 -8.41 28.75
N LEU A 116 -32.12 -7.55 29.46
CA LEU A 116 -30.72 -7.25 29.13
C LEU A 116 -29.84 -8.49 29.22
N TRP A 117 -30.06 -9.35 30.22
CA TRP A 117 -29.30 -10.58 30.36
C TRP A 117 -29.49 -11.52 29.16
N TRP A 118 -30.75 -11.72 28.73
CA TRP A 118 -31.02 -12.55 27.56
C TRP A 118 -30.47 -11.91 26.28
N LEU A 119 -30.58 -10.59 26.11
CA LEU A 119 -29.95 -9.89 24.99
C LEU A 119 -28.46 -10.21 24.88
N LEU A 120 -27.71 -10.16 26.00
CA LEU A 120 -26.28 -10.48 26.03
C LEU A 120 -26.00 -11.95 25.70
N VAL A 121 -26.74 -12.87 26.32
CA VAL A 121 -26.61 -14.32 26.06
C VAL A 121 -26.94 -14.65 24.60
N ALA A 122 -28.05 -14.13 24.08
CA ALA A 122 -28.47 -14.30 22.70
C ALA A 122 -27.41 -13.75 21.73
N THR A 123 -26.83 -12.59 22.03
CA THR A 123 -25.75 -12.00 21.22
C THR A 123 -24.52 -12.90 21.18
N VAL A 124 -24.09 -13.44 22.32
CA VAL A 124 -22.97 -14.41 22.39
C VAL A 124 -23.29 -15.67 21.57
N LEU A 125 -24.51 -16.20 21.66
CA LEU A 125 -24.93 -17.37 20.90
C LEU A 125 -24.95 -17.10 19.39
N ILE A 126 -25.50 -15.96 18.96
CA ILE A 126 -25.53 -15.53 17.55
C ILE A 126 -24.11 -15.47 16.98
N GLU A 127 -23.17 -14.88 17.72
CA GLU A 127 -21.79 -14.72 17.23
C GLU A 127 -20.95 -15.99 17.39
N ALA A 128 -21.29 -16.88 18.33
CA ALA A 128 -20.71 -18.22 18.38
C ALA A 128 -21.09 -19.05 17.15
N VAL A 129 -22.36 -18.95 16.71
CA VAL A 129 -22.80 -19.55 15.44
C VAL A 129 -22.05 -18.91 14.26
N ASN A 130 -21.93 -17.59 14.25
CA ASN A 130 -21.22 -16.85 13.20
C ASN A 130 -19.73 -17.23 13.10
N ALA A 131 -19.06 -17.49 14.24
CA ALA A 131 -17.65 -17.88 14.30
C ALA A 131 -17.35 -19.21 13.59
N VAL A 132 -18.33 -20.11 13.50
CA VAL A 132 -18.24 -21.38 12.74
C VAL A 132 -18.76 -21.20 11.31
N TRP A 133 -19.77 -20.35 11.13
CA TRP A 133 -20.40 -20.08 9.83
C TRP A 133 -19.46 -19.36 8.85
N MET A 134 -18.66 -18.39 9.32
CA MET A 134 -17.74 -17.61 8.48
C MET A 134 -16.67 -18.45 7.77
N PRO A 135 -15.88 -19.30 8.47
CA PRO A 135 -14.91 -20.18 7.80
C PRO A 135 -15.56 -21.14 6.79
N THR A 136 -16.76 -21.64 7.12
CA THR A 136 -17.53 -22.51 6.23
C THR A 136 -17.95 -21.77 4.95
N LYS A 137 -18.40 -20.51 5.08
CA LYS A 137 -18.74 -19.64 3.95
C LYS A 137 -17.52 -19.47 3.04
N ASP A 138 -16.38 -19.10 3.61
CA ASP A 138 -15.15 -18.81 2.86
C ASP A 138 -14.61 -20.05 2.14
N ALA A 139 -14.67 -21.22 2.78
CA ALA A 139 -14.28 -22.49 2.17
C ALA A 139 -15.20 -22.93 1.03
N THR A 140 -16.45 -22.44 0.99
CA THR A 140 -17.45 -22.81 -0.03
C THR A 140 -17.24 -22.07 -1.35
N VAL A 141 -16.79 -20.81 -1.32
CA VAL A 141 -16.66 -19.97 -2.54
C VAL A 141 -15.76 -20.62 -3.61
N PRO A 142 -14.55 -21.13 -3.30
CA PRO A 142 -13.67 -21.76 -4.28
C PRO A 142 -14.23 -23.05 -4.89
N THR A 143 -15.23 -23.67 -4.25
CA THR A 143 -15.86 -24.90 -4.76
C THR A 143 -17.00 -24.63 -5.74
N LEU A 144 -17.46 -23.38 -5.84
CA LEU A 144 -18.59 -22.99 -6.68
C LEU A 144 -18.18 -22.34 -8.01
N VAL A 145 -16.93 -21.92 -8.15
CA VAL A 145 -16.43 -21.16 -9.30
C VAL A 145 -15.08 -21.73 -9.76
N SER A 146 -14.72 -21.52 -11.04
CA SER A 146 -13.39 -21.92 -11.52
C SER A 146 -12.28 -21.06 -10.89
N ARG A 147 -11.02 -21.52 -10.97
CA ARG A 147 -9.86 -20.76 -10.46
C ARG A 147 -9.74 -19.38 -11.12
N GLU A 148 -10.06 -19.29 -12.40
CA GLU A 148 -10.05 -18.04 -13.19
C GLU A 148 -11.15 -17.07 -12.75
N GLN A 149 -12.27 -17.58 -12.22
CA GLN A 149 -13.42 -16.80 -11.77
C GLN A 149 -13.38 -16.43 -10.28
N LEU A 150 -12.40 -16.96 -9.54
CA LEU A 150 -12.31 -16.82 -8.09
C LEU A 150 -12.13 -15.37 -7.65
N GLU A 151 -11.33 -14.60 -8.39
CA GLU A 151 -11.08 -13.19 -8.07
C GLU A 151 -12.37 -12.36 -8.19
N ASP A 152 -13.12 -12.53 -9.27
CA ASP A 152 -14.39 -11.84 -9.49
C ASP A 152 -15.45 -12.26 -8.45
N ALA A 153 -15.51 -13.55 -8.11
CA ALA A 153 -16.37 -14.05 -7.05
C ALA A 153 -16.04 -13.40 -5.69
N ASN A 154 -14.76 -13.28 -5.35
CA ASN A 154 -14.31 -12.63 -4.12
C ASN A 154 -14.61 -11.12 -4.11
N ARG A 155 -14.42 -10.42 -5.23
CA ARG A 155 -14.77 -8.99 -5.38
C ARG A 155 -16.26 -8.76 -5.12
N ILE A 156 -17.14 -9.57 -5.71
CA ILE A 156 -18.58 -9.49 -5.48
C ILE A 156 -18.93 -9.79 -4.02
N ASN A 157 -18.33 -10.82 -3.42
CA ASN A 157 -18.59 -11.18 -2.03
C ASN A 157 -18.17 -10.08 -1.06
N LEU A 158 -17.00 -9.45 -1.27
CA LEU A 158 -16.55 -8.31 -0.49
C LEU A 158 -17.50 -7.12 -0.65
N ALA A 159 -17.87 -6.77 -1.89
CA ALA A 159 -18.84 -5.71 -2.17
C ALA A 159 -20.20 -5.98 -1.51
N THR A 160 -20.63 -7.24 -1.43
CA THR A 160 -21.90 -7.64 -0.82
C THR A 160 -21.83 -7.64 0.71
N THR A 161 -20.68 -7.97 1.28
CA THR A 161 -20.47 -8.01 2.73
C THR A 161 -20.46 -6.59 3.32
N TYR A 162 -19.76 -5.65 2.68
CA TYR A 162 -19.62 -4.29 3.19
C TYR A 162 -20.65 -3.31 2.59
N GLY A 163 -21.03 -3.50 1.32
CA GLY A 163 -21.98 -2.62 0.63
C GLY A 163 -23.42 -2.73 1.13
N SER A 164 -23.78 -3.83 1.80
CA SER A 164 -25.09 -4.04 2.42
C SER A 164 -25.35 -3.13 3.63
N ALA A 165 -24.30 -2.51 4.21
CA ALA A 165 -24.43 -1.60 5.35
C ALA A 165 -25.31 -0.39 5.06
N LEU A 166 -25.24 0.18 3.85
CA LEU A 166 -26.04 1.35 3.46
C LEU A 166 -27.53 1.00 3.25
N PRO A 167 -27.91 -0.04 2.48
CA PRO A 167 -29.27 -0.54 2.45
C PRO A 167 -29.81 -0.91 3.85
N ALA A 168 -28.98 -1.52 4.71
CA ALA A 168 -29.36 -1.85 6.08
C ALA A 168 -29.72 -0.60 6.89
N ALA A 169 -28.93 0.47 6.79
CA ALA A 169 -29.22 1.75 7.45
C ALA A 169 -30.56 2.33 6.98
N ILE A 170 -30.81 2.33 5.67
CA ILE A 170 -32.07 2.83 5.09
C ILE A 170 -33.26 2.01 5.60
N LEU A 171 -33.16 0.68 5.56
CA LEU A 171 -34.23 -0.20 6.04
C LEU A 171 -34.48 -0.03 7.53
N PHE A 172 -33.43 0.17 8.34
CA PHE A 172 -33.55 0.45 9.76
C PHE A 172 -34.27 1.78 10.02
N ILE A 173 -33.93 2.84 9.28
CA ILE A 173 -34.60 4.16 9.37
C ILE A 173 -36.09 4.00 9.01
N VAL A 174 -36.38 3.36 7.88
CA VAL A 174 -37.77 3.15 7.43
C VAL A 174 -38.54 2.36 8.47
N ALA A 175 -38.01 1.24 8.94
CA ALA A 175 -38.69 0.38 9.90
C ALA A 175 -38.96 1.10 11.23
N THR A 176 -37.95 1.75 11.83
CA THR A 176 -38.12 2.47 13.10
C THR A 176 -39.03 3.70 12.98
N PHE A 177 -39.02 4.38 11.85
CA PHE A 177 -39.94 5.48 11.57
C PHE A 177 -41.38 4.97 11.40
N THR A 178 -41.58 3.89 10.65
CA THR A 178 -42.89 3.26 10.49
C THR A 178 -43.46 2.81 11.83
N THR A 179 -42.65 2.18 12.70
CA THR A 179 -43.12 1.80 14.04
C THR A 179 -43.60 3.01 14.83
N LYS A 180 -42.87 4.13 14.82
CA LYS A 180 -43.29 5.37 15.49
C LYS A 180 -44.60 5.95 14.94
N VAL A 181 -44.80 5.89 13.62
CA VAL A 181 -46.05 6.35 12.99
C VAL A 181 -47.22 5.47 13.40
N VAL A 182 -47.04 4.14 13.40
CA VAL A 182 -48.08 3.19 13.81
C VAL A 182 -48.41 3.33 15.30
N ASP A 183 -47.40 3.51 16.15
CA ASP A 183 -47.57 3.75 17.59
C ASP A 183 -48.40 5.02 17.85
N GLY A 184 -48.18 6.10 17.09
CA GLY A 184 -48.97 7.32 17.19
C GLY A 184 -50.41 7.22 16.67
N LEU A 185 -50.72 6.22 15.83
CA LEU A 185 -52.04 6.02 15.23
C LEU A 185 -52.87 4.93 15.93
N SER A 186 -52.23 4.06 16.72
CA SER A 186 -52.87 2.93 17.37
C SER A 186 -52.88 3.08 18.90
N SER A 187 -53.80 2.41 19.59
CA SER A 187 -53.81 2.36 21.05
C SER A 187 -52.84 1.31 21.64
N VAL A 188 -52.07 0.64 20.78
CA VAL A 188 -51.15 -0.43 21.15
C VAL A 188 -49.73 0.14 21.15
N THR A 189 -49.11 0.20 22.31
CA THR A 189 -47.72 0.65 22.43
C THR A 189 -46.78 -0.44 21.90
N ILE A 190 -46.14 -0.19 20.76
CA ILE A 190 -45.17 -1.13 20.16
C ILE A 190 -43.77 -0.53 20.36
N PRO A 191 -42.85 -1.22 21.06
CA PRO A 191 -41.48 -0.75 21.17
C PRO A 191 -40.85 -0.55 19.77
N PRO A 192 -40.19 0.60 19.51
CA PRO A 192 -39.76 0.97 18.15
C PRO A 192 -38.88 -0.07 17.44
N VAL A 193 -38.09 -0.83 18.20
CA VAL A 193 -37.05 -1.72 17.70
C VAL A 193 -37.52 -3.17 17.57
N ASP A 194 -38.56 -3.61 18.29
CA ASP A 194 -39.01 -5.01 18.28
C ASP A 194 -39.39 -5.52 16.89
N PRO A 195 -40.20 -4.79 16.08
CA PRO A 195 -40.51 -5.21 14.72
C PRO A 195 -39.26 -5.38 13.85
N VAL A 196 -38.24 -4.56 14.07
CA VAL A 196 -36.97 -4.63 13.34
C VAL A 196 -36.24 -5.94 13.65
N MET A 197 -36.25 -6.40 14.91
CA MET A 197 -35.64 -7.67 15.30
C MET A 197 -36.33 -8.87 14.64
N TYR A 198 -37.66 -8.83 14.50
CA TYR A 198 -38.40 -9.86 13.76
C TYR A 198 -38.12 -9.82 12.26
N VAL A 199 -37.93 -8.63 11.66
CA VAL A 199 -37.48 -8.50 10.26
C VAL A 199 -36.10 -9.12 10.07
N VAL A 200 -35.17 -8.90 11.01
CA VAL A 200 -33.84 -9.53 11.00
C VAL A 200 -33.95 -11.05 11.09
N ALA A 201 -34.77 -11.56 12.02
CA ALA A 201 -35.02 -13.00 12.13
C ALA A 201 -35.61 -13.60 10.84
N ALA A 202 -36.58 -12.93 10.24
CA ALA A 202 -37.17 -13.33 8.97
C ALA A 202 -36.14 -13.34 7.83
N ALA A 203 -35.28 -12.33 7.74
CA ALA A 203 -34.21 -12.27 6.75
C ALA A 203 -33.24 -13.46 6.91
N PHE A 204 -32.81 -13.81 8.13
CA PHE A 204 -32.01 -15.00 8.35
C PHE A 204 -32.74 -16.30 7.95
N ALA A 205 -34.02 -16.43 8.29
CA ALA A 205 -34.82 -17.58 7.87
C ALA A 205 -34.94 -17.69 6.34
N ILE A 206 -35.16 -16.56 5.64
CA ILE A 206 -35.17 -16.48 4.18
C ILE A 206 -33.81 -16.91 3.60
N GLY A 207 -32.70 -16.40 4.15
CA GLY A 207 -31.35 -16.83 3.76
C GLY A 207 -31.15 -18.34 3.95
N GLY A 208 -31.62 -18.90 5.06
CA GLY A 208 -31.61 -20.34 5.33
C GLY A 208 -32.40 -21.15 4.30
N LEU A 209 -33.60 -20.68 3.94
CA LEU A 209 -34.44 -21.28 2.89
C LEU A 209 -33.77 -21.23 1.50
N ILE A 210 -33.08 -20.14 1.17
CA ILE A 210 -32.32 -20.02 -0.09
C ILE A 210 -31.17 -21.03 -0.09
N PHE A 211 -30.43 -21.17 1.02
CA PHE A 211 -29.35 -22.17 1.14
C PHE A 211 -29.84 -23.62 1.05
N LEU A 212 -31.03 -23.93 1.58
CA LEU A 212 -31.65 -25.24 1.38
C LEU A 212 -31.84 -25.59 -0.10
N GLY A 213 -32.04 -24.58 -0.97
CA GLY A 213 -32.15 -24.72 -2.40
C GLY A 213 -30.84 -24.94 -3.17
N VAL A 214 -29.68 -24.91 -2.49
CA VAL A 214 -28.36 -25.19 -3.08
C VAL A 214 -28.07 -26.69 -2.91
N ARG A 215 -28.29 -27.48 -3.98
CA ARG A 215 -28.19 -28.96 -3.93
C ARG A 215 -26.79 -29.50 -4.22
N ASP A 216 -26.01 -28.79 -5.03
CA ASP A 216 -24.70 -29.25 -5.54
C ASP A 216 -23.54 -28.57 -4.79
N MET A 217 -23.49 -28.72 -3.46
CA MET A 217 -22.37 -28.22 -2.65
C MET A 217 -21.42 -29.39 -2.37
N PRO A 218 -20.20 -29.42 -2.93
CA PRO A 218 -19.25 -30.50 -2.70
C PRO A 218 -18.93 -30.66 -1.22
N SER A 219 -18.97 -31.88 -0.71
CA SER A 219 -18.43 -32.25 0.61
C SER A 219 -16.92 -32.02 0.61
N GLY A 220 -16.40 -31.38 1.67
CA GLY A 220 -15.03 -30.85 1.70
C GLY A 220 -13.95 -31.89 1.39
N ALA A 221 -13.02 -31.54 0.50
CA ALA A 221 -11.73 -32.21 0.41
C ALA A 221 -10.84 -31.71 1.57
N ALA A 222 -10.17 -32.63 2.26
CA ALA A 222 -9.23 -32.33 3.33
C ALA A 222 -8.04 -31.53 2.76
N ILE A 223 -7.71 -30.41 3.40
CA ILE A 223 -6.43 -29.74 3.19
C ILE A 223 -5.34 -30.64 3.83
N PRO A 224 -4.21 -30.93 3.16
CA PRO A 224 -3.13 -31.74 3.73
C PRO A 224 -2.63 -31.17 5.08
N GLU A 225 -2.36 -32.06 6.05
CA GLU A 225 -1.91 -31.69 7.40
C GLU A 225 -0.59 -30.87 7.40
N ASP A 226 0.21 -30.96 6.34
CA ASP A 226 1.52 -30.30 6.21
C ASP A 226 1.44 -28.76 6.02
N GLU A 227 0.28 -28.19 5.71
CA GLU A 227 0.12 -26.74 5.50
C GLU A 227 -0.29 -25.95 6.76
N GLN A 228 -0.52 -26.62 7.89
CA GLN A 228 -0.80 -25.98 9.17
C GLN A 228 0.48 -25.46 9.84
N VAL A 229 1.14 -24.50 9.21
CA VAL A 229 2.14 -23.67 9.89
C VAL A 229 1.43 -23.01 11.06
N GLY A 230 1.85 -23.34 12.29
CA GLY A 230 1.15 -22.95 13.52
C GLY A 230 0.76 -21.48 13.53
N ILE A 231 -0.54 -21.19 13.66
CA ILE A 231 -1.14 -19.84 13.65
C ILE A 231 -0.34 -18.86 14.51
N PHE A 232 0.13 -19.32 15.67
CA PHE A 232 0.95 -18.53 16.59
C PHE A 232 2.31 -18.14 16.01
N ARG A 233 3.01 -19.07 15.35
CA ARG A 233 4.29 -18.81 14.67
C ARG A 233 4.10 -17.80 13.53
N THR A 234 3.01 -17.93 12.76
CA THR A 234 2.64 -17.00 11.69
C THR A 234 2.42 -15.56 12.22
N ILE A 235 1.74 -15.41 13.36
CA ILE A 235 1.53 -14.12 14.02
C ILE A 235 2.85 -13.53 14.52
N VAL A 236 3.72 -14.34 15.14
CA VAL A 236 5.04 -13.89 15.66
C VAL A 236 5.98 -13.47 14.53
N GLU A 237 6.02 -14.21 13.42
CA GLU A 237 6.84 -13.88 12.26
C GLU A 237 6.34 -12.60 11.56
N GLY A 238 5.01 -12.42 11.45
CA GLY A 238 4.40 -11.17 10.97
C GLY A 238 4.73 -9.99 11.88
N TRP A 239 4.69 -10.17 13.19
CA TRP A 239 5.09 -9.16 14.16
C TRP A 239 6.55 -8.73 13.99
N ALA A 240 7.48 -9.68 13.88
CA ALA A 240 8.90 -9.38 13.72
C ALA A 240 9.19 -8.58 12.43
N TYR A 241 8.48 -8.87 11.34
CA TYR A 241 8.60 -8.15 10.07
C TYR A 241 8.14 -6.69 10.19
N VAL A 242 6.94 -6.46 10.74
CA VAL A 242 6.36 -5.11 10.89
C VAL A 242 7.28 -4.16 11.65
N PHE A 243 7.99 -4.63 12.68
CA PHE A 243 8.87 -3.79 13.49
C PHE A 243 10.25 -3.54 12.86
N LYS A 244 10.67 -4.36 11.90
CA LYS A 244 11.94 -4.19 11.17
C LYS A 244 11.83 -3.16 10.05
N THR A 245 10.69 -3.10 9.35
CA THR A 245 10.51 -2.20 8.20
C THR A 245 9.84 -0.89 8.64
N PRO A 246 10.52 0.28 8.60
CA PRO A 246 9.99 1.54 9.12
C PRO A 246 8.66 1.99 8.49
N LEU A 247 8.50 1.78 7.18
CA LEU A 247 7.29 2.14 6.44
C LEU A 247 6.10 1.27 6.87
N VAL A 248 6.29 -0.06 6.93
CA VAL A 248 5.27 -1.00 7.40
C VAL A 248 4.89 -0.71 8.85
N ARG A 249 5.85 -0.38 9.72
CA ARG A 249 5.58 0.05 11.09
C ARG A 249 4.68 1.28 11.14
N GLY A 250 5.01 2.32 10.38
CA GLY A 250 4.22 3.55 10.29
C GLY A 250 2.80 3.28 9.79
N LEU A 251 2.67 2.43 8.78
CA LEU A 251 1.40 1.99 8.23
C LEU A 251 0.56 1.21 9.24
N VAL A 252 1.15 0.25 9.95
CA VAL A 252 0.44 -0.54 10.98
C VAL A 252 0.01 0.33 12.15
N VAL A 253 0.88 1.24 12.63
CA VAL A 253 0.51 2.21 13.68
C VAL A 253 -0.64 3.09 13.22
N GLY A 254 -0.59 3.58 11.98
CA GLY A 254 -1.66 4.37 11.39
C GLY A 254 -2.98 3.61 11.30
N ILE A 255 -2.97 2.37 10.76
CA ILE A 255 -4.15 1.52 10.63
C ILE A 255 -4.73 1.20 12.01
N VAL A 256 -3.93 0.68 12.94
CA VAL A 256 -4.38 0.29 14.28
C VAL A 256 -4.92 1.51 15.04
N GLY A 257 -4.23 2.66 14.97
CA GLY A 257 -4.69 3.92 15.56
C GLY A 257 -5.99 4.42 14.96
N ALA A 258 -6.15 4.33 13.63
CA ALA A 258 -7.39 4.68 12.93
C ALA A 258 -8.57 3.82 13.39
N PHE A 259 -8.37 2.49 13.47
CA PHE A 259 -9.40 1.56 13.92
C PHE A 259 -9.73 1.73 15.41
N ALA A 260 -8.74 2.06 16.24
CA ALA A 260 -8.99 2.42 17.62
C ALA A 260 -9.93 3.64 17.68
N CYS A 261 -9.64 4.70 16.92
CA CYS A 261 -10.48 5.90 16.97
C CYS A 261 -11.85 5.71 16.30
N GLY A 262 -11.91 5.01 15.17
CA GLY A 262 -13.16 4.67 14.48
C GLY A 262 -14.06 3.76 15.32
N GLY A 263 -13.47 2.83 16.09
CA GLY A 263 -14.18 1.99 17.04
C GLY A 263 -14.91 2.79 18.12
N VAL A 264 -14.34 3.92 18.58
CA VAL A 264 -15.01 4.83 19.54
C VAL A 264 -16.28 5.40 18.93
N VAL A 265 -16.20 5.86 17.68
CA VAL A 265 -17.35 6.44 16.95
C VAL A 265 -18.47 5.42 16.77
N ILE A 266 -18.13 4.19 16.36
CA ILE A 266 -19.12 3.12 16.20
C ILE A 266 -19.75 2.77 17.55
N GLY A 267 -18.93 2.62 18.60
CA GLY A 267 -19.40 2.21 19.92
C GLY A 267 -20.27 3.24 20.63
N LEU A 268 -19.97 4.52 20.44
CA LEU A 268 -20.72 5.63 21.03
C LEU A 268 -21.80 6.18 20.12
N GLY A 269 -21.85 5.79 18.84
CA GLY A 269 -22.73 6.38 17.84
C GLY A 269 -24.20 6.41 18.27
N ARG A 270 -24.72 5.33 18.88
CA ARG A 270 -26.12 5.29 19.34
C ARG A 270 -26.38 6.23 20.53
N VAL A 271 -25.43 6.34 21.45
CA VAL A 271 -25.52 7.24 22.62
C VAL A 271 -25.39 8.69 22.19
N PHE A 272 -24.38 9.00 21.37
CA PHE A 272 -24.14 10.34 20.82
C PHE A 272 -25.36 10.89 20.06
N VAL A 273 -26.00 10.07 19.23
CA VAL A 273 -27.22 10.48 18.53
C VAL A 273 -28.42 10.66 19.48
N GLY A 274 -28.48 9.84 20.53
CA GLY A 274 -29.44 10.01 21.61
C GLY A 274 -29.26 11.34 22.32
N ASP A 275 -28.02 11.74 22.58
CA ASP A 275 -27.64 13.01 23.20
C ASP A 275 -28.02 14.22 22.33
N LEU A 276 -28.02 14.05 21.01
CA LEU A 276 -28.51 15.04 20.04
C LEU A 276 -30.04 15.06 19.88
N GLY A 277 -30.77 14.18 20.59
CA GLY A 277 -32.24 14.11 20.55
C GLY A 277 -32.83 13.50 19.28
N ALA A 278 -32.04 12.80 18.45
CA ALA A 278 -32.49 12.31 17.14
C ALA A 278 -33.04 10.87 17.14
N GLY A 279 -32.89 10.13 18.25
CA GLY A 279 -33.44 8.78 18.42
C GLY A 279 -32.94 7.74 17.40
N ASP A 280 -33.66 6.63 17.23
CA ASP A 280 -33.24 5.53 16.35
C ASP A 280 -33.17 5.89 14.85
N PRO A 281 -34.12 6.67 14.27
CA PRO A 281 -33.98 7.12 12.89
C PRO A 281 -32.73 7.99 12.68
N GLY A 282 -32.38 8.81 13.68
CA GLY A 282 -31.11 9.53 13.70
C GLY A 282 -29.91 8.59 13.68
N TYR A 283 -29.98 7.47 14.43
CA TYR A 283 -28.85 6.55 14.53
C TYR A 283 -28.61 5.83 13.21
N GLY A 284 -29.68 5.37 12.57
CA GLY A 284 -29.60 4.86 11.20
C GLY A 284 -29.06 5.89 10.21
N THR A 285 -29.44 7.17 10.36
CA THR A 285 -28.92 8.27 9.50
C THR A 285 -27.42 8.48 9.69
N LEU A 286 -26.93 8.54 10.94
CA LEU A 286 -25.50 8.66 11.24
C LEU A 286 -24.71 7.47 10.65
N PHE A 287 -25.20 6.25 10.88
CA PHE A 287 -24.56 5.03 10.40
C PHE A 287 -24.50 5.00 8.87
N GLY A 288 -25.63 5.26 8.20
CA GLY A 288 -25.69 5.34 6.74
C GLY A 288 -24.77 6.43 6.17
N ALA A 289 -24.70 7.59 6.82
CA ALA A 289 -23.83 8.69 6.41
C ALA A 289 -22.33 8.33 6.49
N VAL A 290 -21.89 7.67 7.56
CA VAL A 290 -20.50 7.18 7.70
C VAL A 290 -20.16 6.19 6.58
N PHE A 291 -21.02 5.20 6.32
CA PHE A 291 -20.78 4.18 5.29
C PHE A 291 -20.88 4.74 3.86
N LEU A 292 -21.75 5.73 3.62
CA LEU A 292 -21.79 6.46 2.36
C LEU A 292 -20.47 7.18 2.11
N GLY A 293 -19.97 7.91 3.12
CA GLY A 293 -18.66 8.54 3.08
C GLY A 293 -17.56 7.52 2.79
N LEU A 294 -17.50 6.42 3.55
CA LEU A 294 -16.53 5.35 3.40
C LEU A 294 -16.52 4.79 1.98
N GLY A 295 -17.69 4.45 1.43
CA GLY A 295 -17.82 3.93 0.06
C GLY A 295 -17.36 4.93 -1.00
N LEU A 296 -17.73 6.21 -0.86
CA LEU A 296 -17.26 7.28 -1.76
C LEU A 296 -15.74 7.48 -1.67
N GLY A 297 -15.18 7.38 -0.47
CA GLY A 297 -13.73 7.47 -0.22
C GLY A 297 -12.97 6.30 -0.84
N MET A 298 -13.47 5.07 -0.70
CA MET A 298 -12.87 3.90 -1.33
C MET A 298 -12.94 3.96 -2.86
N TRP A 299 -14.04 4.48 -3.41
CA TRP A 299 -14.25 4.53 -4.86
C TRP A 299 -13.51 5.69 -5.54
N ARG A 300 -13.65 6.92 -5.04
CA ARG A 300 -13.07 8.12 -5.66
C ARG A 300 -11.81 8.62 -4.98
N GLY A 301 -11.51 8.20 -3.76
CA GLY A 301 -10.42 8.74 -2.94
C GLY A 301 -9.05 8.76 -3.62
N PRO A 302 -8.55 7.64 -4.16
CA PRO A 302 -7.27 7.60 -4.86
C PRO A 302 -7.17 8.56 -6.06
N SER A 303 -8.30 8.99 -6.61
CA SER A 303 -8.37 9.89 -7.77
C SER A 303 -8.54 11.37 -7.40
N VAL A 304 -8.81 11.71 -6.13
CA VAL A 304 -9.04 13.11 -5.70
C VAL A 304 -7.74 13.91 -5.59
N LEU A 305 -6.61 13.26 -5.30
CA LEU A 305 -5.30 13.88 -5.22
C LEU A 305 -4.25 13.04 -5.98
N PRO A 306 -4.35 12.94 -7.32
CA PRO A 306 -3.50 12.04 -8.12
C PRO A 306 -2.01 12.43 -8.09
N GLN A 307 -1.71 13.66 -7.65
CA GLN A 307 -0.35 14.21 -7.59
C GLN A 307 0.37 13.84 -6.29
N VAL A 308 -0.40 13.54 -5.25
CA VAL A 308 0.11 13.21 -3.92
C VAL A 308 0.47 11.73 -3.90
N SER A 309 1.66 11.41 -3.40
CA SER A 309 2.08 10.01 -3.23
C SER A 309 1.11 9.24 -2.32
N ARG A 310 0.94 7.93 -2.57
CA ARG A 310 0.06 7.06 -1.76
C ARG A 310 0.43 7.09 -0.27
N PRO A 311 1.72 7.02 0.13
CA PRO A 311 2.11 7.11 1.54
C PRO A 311 1.67 8.42 2.22
N ARG A 312 1.81 9.56 1.55
CA ARG A 312 1.36 10.87 2.06
C ARG A 312 -0.17 10.97 2.11
N LEU A 313 -0.84 10.49 1.06
CA LEU A 313 -2.30 10.50 0.98
C LEU A 313 -2.93 9.72 2.14
N PHE A 314 -2.33 8.59 2.55
CA PHE A 314 -2.76 7.82 3.71
C PHE A 314 -2.72 8.67 5.01
N GLY A 315 -1.59 9.31 5.30
CA GLY A 315 -1.43 10.14 6.49
C GLY A 315 -2.36 11.35 6.51
N VAL A 316 -2.51 12.04 5.36
CA VAL A 316 -3.40 13.20 5.22
C VAL A 316 -4.87 12.80 5.36
N ALA A 317 -5.27 11.67 4.78
CA ALA A 317 -6.62 11.15 4.93
C ALA A 317 -6.93 10.82 6.40
N LEU A 318 -6.00 10.20 7.12
CA LEU A 318 -6.18 9.90 8.54
C LEU A 318 -6.28 11.17 9.40
N LEU A 319 -5.43 12.16 9.12
CA LEU A 319 -5.49 13.47 9.77
C LEU A 319 -6.83 14.18 9.49
N GLY A 320 -7.30 14.16 8.23
CA GLY A 320 -8.58 14.73 7.83
C GLY A 320 -9.77 14.06 8.54
N ALA A 321 -9.74 12.73 8.69
CA ALA A 321 -10.75 12.01 9.46
C ALA A 321 -10.76 12.44 10.93
N GLY A 322 -9.57 12.57 11.55
CA GLY A 322 -9.43 13.03 12.94
C GLY A 322 -9.94 14.45 13.17
N ILE A 323 -9.58 15.41 12.29
CA ILE A 323 -10.07 16.79 12.35
C ILE A 323 -11.59 16.85 12.13
N GLY A 324 -12.10 16.13 11.13
CA GLY A 324 -13.54 16.06 10.87
C GLY A 324 -14.31 15.50 12.08
N LEU A 325 -13.75 14.49 12.76
CA LEU A 325 -14.34 13.93 13.97
C LEU A 325 -14.31 14.92 15.15
N PHE A 326 -13.21 15.67 15.31
CA PHE A 326 -13.10 16.72 16.31
C PHE A 326 -14.20 17.77 16.14
N VAL A 327 -14.41 18.24 14.90
CA VAL A 327 -15.50 19.19 14.59
C VAL A 327 -16.86 18.56 14.85
N THR A 328 -17.06 17.30 14.45
CA THR A 328 -18.32 16.57 14.67
C THR A 328 -18.69 16.50 16.15
N ALA A 329 -17.71 16.24 17.04
CA ALA A 329 -17.95 16.14 18.48
C ALA A 329 -18.42 17.47 19.12
N LEU A 330 -18.08 18.62 18.51
CA LEU A 330 -18.46 19.95 18.99
C LEU A 330 -19.85 20.39 18.51
N VAL A 331 -20.38 19.76 17.47
CA VAL A 331 -21.63 20.14 16.83
C VAL A 331 -22.83 19.49 17.51
N HIS A 332 -23.82 20.30 17.89
CA HIS A 332 -25.05 19.88 18.57
C HIS A 332 -26.26 19.78 17.63
N ASN A 333 -26.02 19.80 16.32
CA ASN A 333 -27.06 19.71 15.29
C ASN A 333 -26.91 18.42 14.49
N MET A 334 -27.93 17.55 14.55
CA MET A 334 -27.91 16.24 13.90
C MET A 334 -27.72 16.31 12.38
N ALA A 335 -28.31 17.29 11.69
CA ALA A 335 -28.19 17.39 10.24
C ALA A 335 -26.76 17.78 9.83
N LEU A 336 -26.13 18.70 10.57
CA LEU A 336 -24.73 19.07 10.34
C LEU A 336 -23.79 17.93 10.70
N VAL A 337 -24.06 17.21 11.79
CA VAL A 337 -23.34 15.97 12.15
C VAL A 337 -23.41 14.95 11.02
N ALA A 338 -24.60 14.69 10.45
CA ALA A 338 -24.77 13.77 9.34
C ALA A 338 -23.91 14.16 8.11
N LEU A 339 -23.82 15.45 7.78
CA LEU A 339 -22.96 15.93 6.70
C LEU A 339 -21.47 15.75 7.02
N LEU A 340 -21.06 16.10 8.24
CA LEU A 340 -19.66 16.01 8.67
C LEU A 340 -19.16 14.56 8.71
N VAL A 341 -19.98 13.61 9.14
CA VAL A 341 -19.57 12.21 9.17
C VAL A 341 -19.46 11.57 7.78
N ILE A 342 -20.10 12.13 6.75
CA ILE A 342 -19.82 11.75 5.35
C ILE A 342 -18.38 12.13 4.99
N VAL A 343 -17.93 13.32 5.39
CA VAL A 343 -16.54 13.77 5.17
C VAL A 343 -15.56 12.91 5.96
N VAL A 344 -15.86 12.61 7.23
CA VAL A 344 -15.04 11.70 8.05
C VAL A 344 -14.98 10.31 7.42
N GLY A 345 -16.12 9.77 6.98
CA GLY A 345 -16.20 8.49 6.27
C GLY A 345 -15.38 8.50 4.99
N PHE A 346 -15.47 9.57 4.19
CA PHE A 346 -14.68 9.73 2.96
C PHE A 346 -13.18 9.66 3.24
N CYS A 347 -12.70 10.43 4.21
CA CYS A 347 -11.31 10.40 4.65
C CYS A 347 -10.89 9.01 5.15
N ALA A 348 -11.73 8.35 5.97
CA ALA A 348 -11.47 6.99 6.43
C ALA A 348 -11.42 5.98 5.26
N GLY A 349 -12.27 6.15 4.24
CA GLY A 349 -12.31 5.30 3.05
C GLY A 349 -11.07 5.44 2.19
N VAL A 350 -10.58 6.67 2.01
CA VAL A 350 -9.30 6.95 1.34
C VAL A 350 -8.14 6.30 2.11
N ALA A 351 -8.10 6.48 3.43
CA ALA A 351 -7.07 5.88 4.27
C ALA A 351 -7.10 4.35 4.20
N TRP A 352 -8.30 3.74 4.22
CA TRP A 352 -8.44 2.28 4.12
C TRP A 352 -7.89 1.71 2.82
N ILE A 353 -8.35 2.23 1.67
CA ILE A 353 -7.91 1.69 0.37
C ILE A 353 -6.42 1.94 0.12
N THR A 354 -5.93 3.12 0.47
CA THR A 354 -4.52 3.48 0.29
C THR A 354 -3.63 2.66 1.22
N GLY A 355 -4.01 2.51 2.50
CA GLY A 355 -3.25 1.73 3.46
C GLY A 355 -3.22 0.23 3.13
N TYR A 356 -4.34 -0.35 2.73
CA TYR A 356 -4.41 -1.75 2.28
C TYR A 356 -3.53 -1.98 1.05
N THR A 357 -3.55 -1.05 0.10
CA THR A 357 -2.74 -1.15 -1.12
C THR A 357 -1.25 -1.02 -0.83
N LEU A 358 -0.85 -0.07 0.03
CA LEU A 358 0.54 0.08 0.47
C LEU A 358 1.05 -1.16 1.17
N LEU A 359 0.24 -1.76 2.07
CA LEU A 359 0.62 -3.01 2.74
C LEU A 359 0.84 -4.16 1.75
N GLY A 360 0.10 -4.18 0.64
CA GLY A 360 0.28 -5.19 -0.40
C GLY A 360 1.54 -5.00 -1.24
N LEU A 361 1.94 -3.75 -1.48
CA LEU A 361 3.10 -3.40 -2.31
C LEU A 361 4.43 -3.48 -1.55
N GLU A 362 4.41 -3.22 -0.23
CA GLU A 362 5.61 -3.09 0.62
C GLU A 362 6.01 -4.39 1.33
N VAL A 363 5.18 -5.43 1.22
CA VAL A 363 5.43 -6.71 1.88
C VAL A 363 5.81 -7.76 0.85
N ASP A 364 6.97 -8.38 1.08
CA ASP A 364 7.50 -9.50 0.31
C ASP A 364 6.45 -10.58 0.09
N GLU A 365 6.45 -11.19 -1.09
CA GLU A 365 5.47 -12.20 -1.49
C GLU A 365 5.36 -13.35 -0.48
N GLN A 366 6.48 -13.77 0.12
CA GLN A 366 6.54 -14.83 1.13
C GLN A 366 5.96 -14.41 2.49
N MET A 367 6.04 -13.11 2.83
CA MET A 367 5.60 -12.57 4.13
C MET A 367 4.23 -11.91 4.09
N ARG A 368 3.67 -11.70 2.88
CA ARG A 368 2.40 -11.00 2.66
C ARG A 368 1.25 -11.63 3.46
N GLY A 369 1.02 -12.93 3.30
CA GLY A 369 -0.06 -13.63 4.03
C GLY A 369 0.05 -13.50 5.56
N ARG A 370 1.27 -13.59 6.10
CA ARG A 370 1.53 -13.54 7.54
C ARG A 370 1.34 -12.14 8.11
N THR A 371 1.85 -11.13 7.40
CA THR A 371 1.73 -9.72 7.78
C THR A 371 0.27 -9.27 7.74
N PHE A 372 -0.48 -9.66 6.71
CA PHE A 372 -1.91 -9.36 6.62
C PHE A 372 -2.70 -10.03 7.76
N ALA A 373 -2.42 -11.30 8.07
CA ALA A 373 -3.06 -11.99 9.19
C ALA A 373 -2.78 -11.31 10.54
N PHE A 374 -1.54 -10.87 10.76
CA PHE A 374 -1.14 -10.11 11.96
C PHE A 374 -1.89 -8.77 12.06
N VAL A 375 -1.87 -7.96 11.00
CA VAL A 375 -2.54 -6.65 10.97
C VAL A 375 -4.05 -6.80 11.18
N GLN A 376 -4.69 -7.76 10.53
CA GLN A 376 -6.12 -8.03 10.72
C GLN A 376 -6.44 -8.46 12.16
N SER A 377 -5.60 -9.28 12.77
CA SER A 377 -5.75 -9.71 14.16
C SER A 377 -5.64 -8.52 15.12
N MET A 378 -4.65 -7.64 14.90
CA MET A 378 -4.52 -6.39 15.67
C MET A 378 -5.74 -5.48 15.51
N VAL A 379 -6.23 -5.29 14.28
CA VAL A 379 -7.41 -4.47 14.01
C VAL A 379 -8.64 -5.03 14.75
N ARG A 380 -8.88 -6.35 14.67
CA ARG A 380 -9.99 -7.00 15.36
C ARG A 380 -9.89 -6.87 16.88
N LEU A 381 -8.71 -7.12 17.44
CA LEU A 381 -8.47 -7.00 18.88
C LEU A 381 -8.66 -5.55 19.36
N THR A 382 -8.15 -4.59 18.59
CA THR A 382 -8.26 -3.16 18.89
C THR A 382 -9.71 -2.70 18.85
N LEU A 383 -10.46 -3.07 17.79
CA LEU A 383 -11.90 -2.79 17.73
C LEU A 383 -12.64 -3.40 18.91
N ALA A 384 -12.33 -4.63 19.31
CA ALA A 384 -12.94 -5.28 20.46
C ALA A 384 -12.65 -4.56 21.78
N ALA A 385 -11.40 -4.19 22.02
CA ALA A 385 -11.02 -3.43 23.19
C ALA A 385 -11.75 -2.08 23.23
N VAL A 386 -11.75 -1.34 22.12
CA VAL A 386 -12.36 0.00 22.09
C VAL A 386 -13.88 -0.05 22.19
N LEU A 387 -14.56 -0.93 21.47
CA LEU A 387 -16.02 -1.04 21.52
C LEU A 387 -16.52 -1.42 22.92
N ALA A 388 -15.70 -2.12 23.70
CA ALA A 388 -15.97 -2.39 25.11
C ALA A 388 -15.64 -1.19 26.01
N VAL A 389 -14.50 -0.52 25.83
CA VAL A 389 -14.01 0.51 26.74
C VAL A 389 -14.67 1.87 26.50
N ALA A 390 -14.92 2.28 25.26
CA ALA A 390 -15.38 3.62 24.94
C ALA A 390 -16.72 4.00 25.58
N PRO A 391 -17.77 3.13 25.55
CA PRO A 391 -19.01 3.45 26.24
C PRO A 391 -18.85 3.45 27.77
N LEU A 392 -17.93 2.65 28.34
CA LEU A 392 -17.63 2.70 29.77
C LEU A 392 -17.03 4.05 30.17
N VAL A 393 -16.05 4.55 29.40
CA VAL A 393 -15.46 5.87 29.61
C VAL A 393 -16.51 6.97 29.49
N SER A 394 -17.35 6.92 28.46
CA SER A 394 -18.49 7.83 28.27
C SER A 394 -19.47 7.77 29.46
N GLY A 395 -19.82 6.58 29.93
CA GLY A 395 -20.71 6.37 31.07
C GLY A 395 -20.17 6.93 32.39
N VAL A 396 -18.85 6.82 32.62
CA VAL A 396 -18.17 7.37 33.82
C VAL A 396 -18.11 8.89 33.78
N ILE A 397 -17.87 9.49 32.61
CA ILE A 397 -17.88 10.95 32.45
C ILE A 397 -19.30 11.49 32.71
N GLY A 398 -20.33 10.83 32.16
CA GLY A 398 -21.72 11.23 32.38
C GLY A 398 -22.10 12.51 31.64
N SER A 399 -23.19 13.16 32.04
CA SER A 399 -23.70 14.40 31.43
C SER A 399 -23.49 15.59 32.36
N HIS A 400 -22.91 16.66 31.85
CA HIS A 400 -22.64 17.89 32.61
C HIS A 400 -23.29 19.10 31.95
N THR A 401 -24.14 19.81 32.70
CA THR A 401 -24.74 21.07 32.26
C THR A 401 -24.06 22.24 32.96
N VAL A 402 -23.47 23.14 32.17
CA VAL A 402 -22.83 24.37 32.65
C VAL A 402 -23.74 25.55 32.28
N GLN A 403 -24.08 26.38 33.27
CA GLN A 403 -24.73 27.66 33.01
C GLN A 403 -23.68 28.70 32.62
N MET A 404 -23.73 29.18 31.38
CA MET A 404 -22.91 30.29 30.93
C MET A 404 -23.70 31.59 31.02
N ARG A 405 -23.09 32.61 31.64
CA ARG A 405 -23.74 33.87 32.05
C ARG A 405 -24.43 34.61 30.89
N ASP A 406 -23.91 34.48 29.66
CA ASP A 406 -24.41 35.17 28.46
C ASP A 406 -24.88 34.22 27.32
N LEU A 407 -24.68 32.90 27.44
CA LEU A 407 -24.90 31.91 26.37
C LEU A 407 -25.96 30.84 26.71
N GLY A 408 -26.56 30.90 27.89
CA GLY A 408 -27.59 29.94 28.33
C GLY A 408 -27.02 28.65 28.94
N GLN A 409 -27.83 27.59 28.96
CA GLN A 409 -27.41 26.27 29.44
C GLN A 409 -26.70 25.51 28.33
N TYR A 410 -25.45 25.12 28.59
CA TYR A 410 -24.68 24.28 27.67
C TYR A 410 -24.46 22.90 28.32
N THR A 411 -24.91 21.83 27.67
CA THR A 411 -24.76 20.46 28.16
C THR A 411 -23.71 19.71 27.34
N TYR A 412 -22.63 19.29 27.98
CA TYR A 412 -21.65 18.36 27.40
C TYR A 412 -21.93 16.95 27.90
N THR A 413 -21.86 15.97 27.00
CA THR A 413 -22.07 14.56 27.34
C THR A 413 -20.77 13.74 27.31
N GLY A 414 -20.77 12.63 28.03
CA GLY A 414 -19.64 11.72 28.08
C GLY A 414 -19.30 11.15 26.71
N SER A 415 -20.29 10.96 25.85
CA SER A 415 -20.09 10.51 24.47
C SER A 415 -19.32 11.55 23.65
N GLN A 416 -19.69 12.83 23.74
CA GLN A 416 -19.00 13.95 23.09
C GLN A 416 -17.55 14.08 23.55
N ILE A 417 -17.32 14.07 24.88
CA ILE A 417 -15.97 14.21 25.45
C ILE A 417 -15.09 13.02 25.04
N THR A 418 -15.64 11.80 25.04
CA THR A 418 -14.90 10.60 24.64
C THR A 418 -14.55 10.63 23.15
N ILE A 419 -15.48 11.04 22.28
CA ILE A 419 -15.21 11.22 20.84
C ILE A 419 -14.17 12.34 20.64
N LEU A 420 -14.23 13.43 21.40
CA LEU A 420 -13.28 14.54 21.32
C LEU A 420 -11.86 14.08 21.69
N ILE A 421 -11.70 13.36 22.81
CA ILE A 421 -10.41 12.76 23.20
C ILE A 421 -9.92 11.80 22.11
N SER A 422 -10.80 10.94 21.59
CA SER A 422 -10.45 10.01 20.51
C SER A 422 -10.03 10.73 19.23
N SER A 423 -10.63 11.88 18.90
CA SER A 423 -10.28 12.66 17.71
C SER A 423 -8.91 13.31 17.83
N LEU A 424 -8.51 13.73 19.04
CA LEU A 424 -7.14 14.21 19.30
C LEU A 424 -6.11 13.10 19.10
N PHE A 425 -6.40 11.88 19.58
CA PHE A 425 -5.56 10.72 19.30
C PHE A 425 -5.53 10.40 17.80
N ALA A 426 -6.66 10.47 17.09
CA ALA A 426 -6.71 10.26 15.64
C ALA A 426 -5.83 11.28 14.88
N ILE A 427 -5.85 12.54 15.30
CA ILE A 427 -4.98 13.60 14.77
C ILE A 427 -3.51 13.26 15.01
N VAL A 428 -3.15 12.84 16.23
CA VAL A 428 -1.78 12.43 16.56
C VAL A 428 -1.33 11.22 15.73
N PHE A 429 -2.14 10.18 15.62
CA PHE A 429 -1.82 9.02 14.79
C PHE A 429 -1.74 9.38 13.30
N GLY A 430 -2.61 10.27 12.82
CA GLY A 430 -2.54 10.84 11.47
C GLY A 430 -1.24 11.59 11.21
N LEU A 431 -0.80 12.42 12.16
CA LEU A 431 0.48 13.13 12.08
C LEU A 431 1.68 12.18 12.14
N LEU A 432 1.65 11.16 13.01
CA LEU A 432 2.72 10.17 13.11
C LEU A 432 2.81 9.33 11.83
N ALA A 433 1.69 8.86 11.30
CA ALA A 433 1.63 8.14 10.03
C ALA A 433 2.15 9.02 8.89
N PHE A 434 1.68 10.27 8.79
CA PHE A 434 2.16 11.21 7.78
C PHE A 434 3.67 11.44 7.87
N ARG A 435 4.24 11.60 9.07
CA ARG A 435 5.68 11.84 9.25
C ARG A 435 6.53 10.60 8.97
N GLN A 436 6.08 9.42 9.39
CA GLN A 436 6.84 8.17 9.18
C GLN A 436 6.77 7.67 7.74
N MET A 437 5.67 7.96 7.04
CA MET A 437 5.43 7.50 5.68
C MET A 437 5.71 8.58 4.62
N ASN A 438 6.28 9.73 4.99
CA ASN A 438 6.58 10.77 4.02
C ASN A 438 7.79 10.36 3.16
N ASP A 439 7.51 9.75 2.02
CA ASP A 439 8.48 9.32 1.01
C ASP A 439 9.15 10.51 0.28
N ARG A 440 8.47 11.65 0.21
CA ARG A 440 8.97 12.89 -0.41
C ARG A 440 9.49 13.88 0.63
N HIS A 441 10.69 13.60 1.16
CA HIS A 441 11.38 14.55 2.04
C HIS A 441 11.74 15.83 1.28
N GLY A 442 11.23 16.98 1.74
CA GLY A 442 11.54 18.29 1.16
C GLY A 442 10.46 18.94 0.28
N LEU A 443 9.42 18.21 -0.11
CA LEU A 443 8.30 18.82 -0.84
C LEU A 443 7.19 19.19 0.12
N SER A 444 6.90 20.49 0.26
CA SER A 444 5.72 20.91 1.03
C SER A 444 4.46 20.29 0.41
N PHE A 445 3.59 19.72 1.26
CA PHE A 445 2.36 19.09 0.79
C PHE A 445 1.50 20.06 -0.05
N PHE A 446 1.43 21.33 0.34
CA PHE A 446 0.68 22.35 -0.40
C PHE A 446 1.30 22.71 -1.75
N ALA A 447 2.62 22.61 -1.92
CA ALA A 447 3.25 22.78 -3.22
C ALA A 447 2.88 21.61 -4.15
N GLU A 448 2.91 20.38 -3.64
CA GLU A 448 2.51 19.17 -4.39
C GLU A 448 1.04 19.20 -4.81
N VAL A 449 0.13 19.66 -3.93
CA VAL A 449 -1.29 19.80 -4.27
C VAL A 449 -1.55 20.89 -5.32
N ARG A 450 -0.72 21.95 -5.37
CA ARG A 450 -0.86 23.07 -6.31
C ARG A 450 -0.24 22.83 -7.68
N GLN A 451 0.60 21.81 -7.83
CA GLN A 451 1.17 21.47 -9.14
C GLN A 451 0.04 21.03 -10.11
N ASP A 452 0.30 21.03 -11.42
CA ASP A 452 -0.60 20.40 -12.38
C ASP A 452 -0.16 18.95 -12.54
N ALA A 453 -1.09 18.00 -12.37
CA ALA A 453 -0.82 16.56 -12.48
C ALA A 453 -0.18 16.17 -13.83
N ARG A 454 -0.44 16.96 -14.87
CA ARG A 454 0.12 16.77 -16.21
C ARG A 454 1.57 17.25 -16.35
N THR A 455 2.03 18.15 -15.49
CA THR A 455 3.39 18.73 -15.53
C THR A 455 4.23 18.42 -14.30
N ALA A 456 3.63 17.83 -13.26
CA ALA A 456 4.33 17.46 -12.03
C ALA A 456 5.52 16.53 -12.31
N PRO A 457 6.66 16.74 -11.63
CA PRO A 457 7.82 15.87 -11.73
C PRO A 457 7.48 14.45 -11.25
N ALA A 458 7.98 13.46 -11.98
CA ALA A 458 7.89 12.06 -11.61
C ALA A 458 9.14 11.65 -10.81
N TYR A 459 8.95 10.88 -9.75
CA TYR A 459 10.04 10.25 -9.01
C TYR A 459 9.90 8.75 -9.16
N ALA A 460 11.02 8.03 -9.19
CA ALA A 460 10.96 6.58 -9.26
C ALA A 460 10.34 6.02 -7.97
N PRO A 461 9.41 5.05 -8.06
CA PRO A 461 8.77 4.45 -6.89
C PRO A 461 9.70 3.49 -6.13
N HIS A 462 10.78 3.03 -6.79
CA HIS A 462 11.77 2.10 -6.27
C HIS A 462 13.18 2.67 -6.50
N GLY A 463 14.11 2.31 -5.63
CA GLY A 463 15.51 2.74 -5.71
C GLY A 463 15.72 4.20 -5.30
N LEU A 464 16.94 4.70 -5.51
CA LEU A 464 17.32 6.06 -5.16
C LEU A 464 18.13 6.69 -6.29
N PHE A 465 17.54 7.69 -6.97
CA PHE A 465 18.21 8.45 -8.01
C PHE A 465 18.84 9.74 -7.48
N ILE A 466 20.15 9.94 -7.67
CA ILE A 466 20.93 11.11 -7.25
C ILE A 466 21.68 11.67 -8.46
N ALA A 467 21.63 12.99 -8.65
CA ALA A 467 22.41 13.68 -9.69
C ALA A 467 23.46 14.60 -9.07
N PHE A 468 24.66 14.59 -9.64
CA PHE A 468 25.70 15.59 -9.35
C PHE A 468 25.74 16.62 -10.46
N GLU A 469 25.61 17.89 -10.08
CA GLU A 469 25.51 19.04 -10.97
C GLU A 469 26.54 20.11 -10.58
N GLY A 470 26.86 21.00 -11.50
CA GLY A 470 27.84 22.07 -11.29
C GLY A 470 28.71 22.32 -12.52
N GLY A 471 29.45 23.43 -12.48
CA GLY A 471 30.34 23.84 -13.56
C GLY A 471 31.54 22.90 -13.76
N GLU A 472 32.34 23.25 -14.75
CA GLU A 472 33.58 22.58 -15.13
C GLU A 472 34.58 22.62 -13.96
N GLY A 473 35.35 21.54 -13.74
CA GLY A 473 36.34 21.48 -12.66
C GLY A 473 35.77 21.50 -11.23
N ALA A 474 34.45 21.37 -11.06
CA ALA A 474 33.83 21.37 -9.73
C ALA A 474 34.10 20.08 -8.91
N GLY A 475 34.61 19.01 -9.53
CA GLY A 475 34.88 17.72 -8.89
C GLY A 475 33.69 16.76 -8.84
N LYS A 476 32.72 16.89 -9.77
CA LYS A 476 31.51 16.06 -9.83
C LYS A 476 31.82 14.57 -9.91
N SER A 477 32.67 14.17 -10.86
CA SER A 477 33.04 12.76 -11.08
C SER A 477 33.75 12.16 -9.87
N THR A 478 34.57 12.94 -9.17
CA THR A 478 35.22 12.52 -7.92
C THR A 478 34.18 12.27 -6.82
N GLN A 479 33.27 13.22 -6.60
CA GLN A 479 32.29 13.12 -5.52
C GLN A 479 31.22 12.06 -5.78
N SER A 480 30.79 11.89 -7.04
CA SER A 480 29.85 10.84 -7.43
C SER A 480 30.46 9.45 -7.27
N TRP A 481 31.74 9.28 -7.60
CA TRP A 481 32.49 8.03 -7.38
C TRP A 481 32.66 7.72 -5.89
N MET A 482 33.09 8.70 -5.07
CA MET A 482 33.27 8.51 -3.62
C MET A 482 31.96 8.10 -2.95
N LEU A 483 30.84 8.72 -3.32
CA LEU A 483 29.53 8.33 -2.82
C LEU A 483 29.18 6.90 -3.26
N ALA A 484 29.43 6.55 -4.53
CA ALA A 484 29.14 5.21 -5.04
C ALA A 484 29.90 4.12 -4.27
N GLU A 485 31.19 4.31 -4.05
CA GLU A 485 32.03 3.37 -3.30
C GLU A 485 31.61 3.26 -1.83
N ALA A 486 31.34 4.39 -1.17
CA ALA A 486 30.85 4.38 0.21
C ALA A 486 29.55 3.58 0.36
N LEU A 487 28.62 3.74 -0.58
CA LEU A 487 27.34 3.01 -0.57
C LEU A 487 27.50 1.53 -0.95
N ARG A 488 28.39 1.20 -1.89
CA ARG A 488 28.74 -0.20 -2.21
C ARG A 488 29.34 -0.91 -0.99
N ALA A 489 30.24 -0.24 -0.28
CA ALA A 489 30.83 -0.75 0.96
C ALA A 489 29.78 -0.97 2.07
N ASP A 490 28.73 -0.14 2.12
CA ASP A 490 27.60 -0.29 3.03
C ASP A 490 26.55 -1.33 2.57
N GLY A 491 26.81 -2.05 1.46
CA GLY A 491 26.04 -3.19 0.98
C GLY A 491 24.89 -2.85 0.01
N TYR A 492 24.90 -1.66 -0.59
CA TYR A 492 23.90 -1.26 -1.58
C TYR A 492 24.33 -1.65 -3.01
N ARG A 493 23.35 -1.98 -3.87
CA ARG A 493 23.58 -2.01 -5.32
C ARG A 493 23.60 -0.59 -5.83
N VAL A 494 24.73 -0.18 -6.41
CA VAL A 494 24.93 1.19 -6.90
C VAL A 494 25.36 1.17 -8.35
N LEU A 495 24.55 1.81 -9.20
CA LEU A 495 24.87 2.17 -10.57
C LEU A 495 25.44 3.59 -10.57
N LEU A 496 26.70 3.73 -10.96
CA LEU A 496 27.31 5.02 -11.28
C LEU A 496 27.27 5.21 -12.79
N THR A 497 26.78 6.35 -13.26
CA THR A 497 26.63 6.67 -14.68
C THR A 497 26.91 8.15 -14.95
N ARG A 498 26.89 8.57 -16.23
CA ARG A 498 27.16 9.95 -16.66
C ARG A 498 26.34 10.35 -17.88
N GLU A 499 26.08 11.64 -18.03
CA GLU A 499 25.44 12.20 -19.23
C GLU A 499 26.23 13.40 -19.78
N PRO A 500 26.43 13.51 -21.11
CA PRO A 500 26.11 12.51 -22.14
C PRO A 500 27.14 11.39 -22.20
N GLY A 501 26.79 10.27 -22.82
CA GLY A 501 27.77 9.25 -23.21
C GLY A 501 27.73 7.88 -22.51
N ALA A 502 26.73 7.60 -21.67
CA ALA A 502 26.64 6.30 -20.97
C ALA A 502 25.96 5.18 -21.79
N THR A 503 25.62 5.42 -23.05
CA THR A 503 25.10 4.41 -24.01
C THR A 503 25.86 4.52 -25.33
N GLU A 504 25.78 3.51 -26.21
CA GLU A 504 26.43 3.58 -27.53
C GLU A 504 25.96 4.79 -28.36
N VAL A 505 24.64 5.04 -28.36
CA VAL A 505 24.04 6.22 -29.00
C VAL A 505 24.51 7.49 -28.29
N GLY A 506 24.53 7.48 -26.96
CA GLY A 506 25.00 8.60 -26.15
C GLY A 506 26.47 8.93 -26.40
N ALA A 507 27.33 7.94 -26.62
CA ALA A 507 28.74 8.13 -26.94
C ALA A 507 28.91 8.83 -28.29
N THR A 508 28.09 8.44 -29.28
CA THR A 508 28.04 9.13 -30.59
C THR A 508 27.52 10.57 -30.45
N VAL A 509 26.50 10.80 -29.62
CA VAL A 509 26.02 12.16 -29.34
C VAL A 509 27.10 12.98 -28.62
N ARG A 510 27.78 12.39 -27.63
CA ARG A 510 28.87 13.00 -26.88
C ARG A 510 30.00 13.45 -27.80
N SER A 511 30.42 12.61 -28.75
CA SER A 511 31.46 13.00 -29.71
C SER A 511 31.03 14.20 -30.55
N ILE A 512 29.77 14.26 -30.99
CA ILE A 512 29.26 15.41 -31.75
C ILE A 512 29.27 16.68 -30.88
N VAL A 513 28.74 16.61 -29.65
CA VAL A 513 28.56 17.82 -28.83
C VAL A 513 29.84 18.30 -28.14
N LEU A 514 30.85 17.45 -27.91
CA LEU A 514 32.08 17.85 -27.21
C LEU A 514 33.29 18.02 -28.12
N ASP A 515 33.36 17.37 -29.28
CA ASP A 515 34.51 17.46 -30.19
C ASP A 515 34.62 18.89 -30.78
N PRO A 516 35.73 19.61 -30.55
CA PRO A 516 35.99 20.90 -31.18
C PRO A 516 35.92 20.86 -32.72
N ALA A 517 36.21 19.71 -33.33
CA ALA A 517 36.16 19.52 -34.79
C ALA A 517 34.74 19.59 -35.36
N THR A 518 33.69 19.42 -34.54
CA THR A 518 32.29 19.58 -34.96
C THR A 518 31.97 21.01 -35.37
N GLY A 519 32.71 22.01 -34.86
CA GLY A 519 32.48 23.42 -35.13
C GLY A 519 31.25 23.99 -34.40
N GLU A 520 30.69 25.07 -34.91
CA GLU A 520 29.55 25.75 -34.28
C GLU A 520 28.24 25.00 -34.51
N LEU A 521 27.55 24.65 -33.42
CA LEU A 521 26.19 24.13 -33.44
C LEU A 521 25.18 25.22 -33.09
N SER A 522 24.04 25.24 -33.78
CA SER A 522 22.88 26.02 -33.34
C SER A 522 22.49 25.60 -31.91
N PRO A 523 22.18 26.54 -31.00
CA PRO A 523 21.74 26.22 -29.64
C PRO A 523 20.59 25.22 -29.57
N ARG A 524 19.63 25.31 -30.51
CA ARG A 524 18.51 24.36 -30.58
C ARG A 524 18.96 22.96 -30.99
N THR A 525 19.93 22.84 -31.89
CA THR A 525 20.50 21.55 -32.29
C THR A 525 21.26 20.91 -31.14
N GLU A 526 22.12 21.67 -30.46
CA GLU A 526 22.88 21.22 -29.29
C GLU A 526 21.94 20.72 -28.18
N MET A 527 20.90 21.49 -27.88
CA MET A 527 19.88 21.13 -26.89
C MET A 527 19.10 19.85 -27.25
N LEU A 528 18.71 19.67 -28.52
CA LEU A 528 17.99 18.47 -28.97
C LEU A 528 18.87 17.21 -28.94
N LEU A 529 20.17 17.36 -29.22
CA LEU A 529 21.14 16.26 -29.08
C LEU A 529 21.26 15.82 -27.62
N TYR A 530 21.39 16.77 -26.68
CA TYR A 530 21.35 16.46 -25.25
C TYR A 530 20.03 15.79 -24.84
N ALA A 531 18.89 16.26 -25.34
CA ALA A 531 17.61 15.63 -25.04
C ALA A 531 17.52 14.18 -25.57
N ALA A 532 18.09 13.91 -26.75
CA ALA A 532 18.14 12.57 -27.34
C ALA A 532 19.00 11.60 -26.53
N ASP A 533 20.20 12.02 -26.10
CA ASP A 533 21.07 11.23 -25.22
C ASP A 533 20.36 10.86 -23.91
N LYS A 534 19.72 11.83 -23.24
CA LYS A 534 19.01 11.58 -21.98
C LYS A 534 17.84 10.62 -22.13
N ALA A 535 17.05 10.76 -23.19
CA ALA A 535 15.92 9.85 -23.44
C ALA A 535 16.41 8.40 -23.57
N GLU A 536 17.52 8.20 -24.29
CA GLU A 536 18.09 6.88 -24.51
C GLU A 536 18.75 6.31 -23.24
N HIS A 537 19.51 7.13 -22.53
CA HIS A 537 20.15 6.75 -21.27
C HIS A 537 19.12 6.34 -20.21
N LEU A 538 17.99 7.05 -20.12
CA LEU A 538 16.92 6.70 -19.19
C LEU A 538 16.28 5.35 -19.51
N ARG A 539 16.04 5.09 -20.79
CA ARG A 539 15.42 3.86 -21.26
C ARG A 539 16.31 2.65 -21.04
N GLN A 540 17.61 2.77 -21.34
CA GLN A 540 18.53 1.64 -21.33
C GLN A 540 19.18 1.37 -19.96
N VAL A 541 19.44 2.43 -19.18
CA VAL A 541 20.35 2.37 -18.02
C VAL A 541 19.65 2.77 -16.73
N VAL A 542 19.10 3.98 -16.66
CA VAL A 542 18.58 4.54 -15.40
C VAL A 542 17.27 3.88 -14.95
N SER A 543 16.26 3.81 -15.82
CA SER A 543 14.94 3.28 -15.42
C SER A 543 15.00 1.80 -15.01
N PRO A 544 15.67 0.91 -15.76
CA PRO A 544 15.80 -0.50 -15.34
C PRO A 544 16.49 -0.69 -14.00
N ALA A 545 17.46 0.18 -13.64
CA ALA A 545 18.13 0.11 -12.35
C ALA A 545 17.23 0.57 -11.20
N LEU A 546 16.49 1.66 -11.39
CA LEU A 546 15.54 2.16 -10.40
C LEU A 546 14.39 1.16 -10.17
N GLU A 547 13.86 0.55 -11.22
CA GLU A 547 12.83 -0.50 -11.12
C GLU A 547 13.28 -1.70 -10.28
N ARG A 548 14.58 -2.04 -10.31
CA ARG A 548 15.15 -3.10 -9.46
C ARG A 548 15.41 -2.66 -8.01
N GLY A 549 15.22 -1.40 -7.69
CA GLY A 549 15.52 -0.85 -6.37
C GLY A 549 16.97 -0.42 -6.17
N ASP A 550 17.76 -0.24 -7.23
CA ASP A 550 19.18 0.16 -7.12
C ASP A 550 19.33 1.64 -6.75
N VAL A 551 20.47 2.01 -6.15
CA VAL A 551 20.91 3.41 -6.07
C VAL A 551 21.52 3.80 -7.42
N VAL A 552 20.99 4.81 -8.08
CA VAL A 552 21.54 5.36 -9.32
C VAL A 552 22.15 6.72 -9.04
N ILE A 553 23.43 6.88 -9.33
CA ILE A 553 24.18 8.13 -9.21
C ILE A 553 24.60 8.54 -10.62
N THR A 554 24.20 9.73 -11.06
CA THR A 554 24.59 10.28 -12.37
C THR A 554 25.45 11.52 -12.23
N ASP A 555 26.54 11.59 -12.99
CA ASP A 555 27.27 12.84 -13.24
C ASP A 555 26.57 13.59 -14.38
N ARG A 556 25.93 14.71 -14.02
CA ARG A 556 25.00 15.54 -14.81
C ARG A 556 23.65 14.86 -15.11
N TYR A 557 22.63 15.70 -15.18
CA TYR A 557 21.27 15.34 -15.57
C TYR A 557 20.58 16.53 -16.27
N VAL A 558 19.26 16.69 -16.11
CA VAL A 558 18.44 17.75 -16.74
C VAL A 558 18.89 19.14 -16.33
N ASP A 559 19.36 19.34 -15.10
CA ASP A 559 19.70 20.68 -14.60
C ASP A 559 20.94 21.23 -15.31
N SER A 560 21.90 20.38 -15.69
CA SER A 560 22.97 20.74 -16.63
C SER A 560 22.41 21.23 -17.97
N THR A 561 21.40 20.57 -18.54
CA THR A 561 20.79 21.06 -19.79
C THR A 561 20.16 22.44 -19.60
N LEU A 562 19.45 22.67 -18.50
CA LEU A 562 18.86 23.98 -18.19
C LEU A 562 19.95 25.06 -18.05
N ALA A 563 21.00 24.79 -17.29
CA ALA A 563 22.05 25.77 -17.03
C ALA A 563 22.84 26.15 -18.29
N TYR A 564 23.22 25.17 -19.12
CA TYR A 564 24.04 25.44 -20.32
C TYR A 564 23.21 25.96 -21.48
N GLN A 565 22.01 25.40 -21.70
CA GLN A 565 21.21 25.75 -22.87
C GLN A 565 20.36 27.00 -22.63
N ALA A 566 19.72 27.14 -21.47
CA ALA A 566 18.97 28.35 -21.16
C ALA A 566 19.89 29.47 -20.68
N GLY A 567 20.73 29.21 -19.67
CA GLY A 567 21.64 30.22 -19.11
C GLY A 567 22.81 30.56 -20.02
N GLY A 568 23.59 29.54 -20.39
CA GLY A 568 24.78 29.70 -21.23
C GLY A 568 24.46 30.20 -22.64
N ARG A 569 23.59 29.47 -23.37
CA ARG A 569 23.22 29.77 -24.77
C ARG A 569 22.07 30.77 -24.92
N GLY A 570 21.39 31.16 -23.84
CA GLY A 570 20.33 32.17 -23.88
C GLY A 570 18.98 31.69 -24.45
N LEU A 571 18.72 30.37 -24.46
CA LEU A 571 17.39 29.85 -24.81
C LEU A 571 16.37 30.15 -23.71
N ASP A 572 15.07 30.16 -24.05
CA ASP A 572 14.02 30.32 -23.06
C ASP A 572 14.00 29.12 -22.10
N LEU A 573 14.06 29.41 -20.79
CA LEU A 573 14.15 28.39 -19.75
C LEU A 573 12.93 27.45 -19.74
N ALA A 574 11.72 27.99 -19.96
CA ALA A 574 10.50 27.19 -19.92
C ALA A 574 10.40 26.28 -21.15
N GLU A 575 10.84 26.73 -22.33
CA GLU A 575 10.94 25.90 -23.53
C GLU A 575 11.95 24.75 -23.34
N VAL A 576 13.15 25.05 -22.83
CA VAL A 576 14.19 24.03 -22.60
C VAL A 576 13.72 23.02 -21.55
N GLU A 577 13.12 23.49 -20.45
CA GLU A 577 12.60 22.60 -19.42
C GLU A 577 11.49 21.69 -19.95
N SER A 578 10.54 22.23 -20.73
CA SER A 578 9.45 21.43 -21.30
C SER A 578 9.97 20.24 -22.12
N VAL A 579 10.93 20.48 -23.00
CA VAL A 579 11.51 19.43 -23.86
C VAL A 579 12.38 18.47 -23.05
N ALA A 580 13.22 18.96 -22.14
CA ALA A 580 14.07 18.09 -21.32
C ALA A 580 13.22 17.18 -20.40
N ARG A 581 12.14 17.72 -19.83
CA ARG A 581 11.18 16.94 -19.02
C ARG A 581 10.39 15.96 -19.87
N TRP A 582 10.01 16.31 -21.10
CA TRP A 582 9.38 15.35 -22.01
C TRP A 582 10.32 14.20 -22.36
N ALA A 583 11.56 14.49 -22.75
CA ALA A 583 12.56 13.50 -23.10
C ALA A 583 12.87 12.52 -21.96
N THR A 584 12.77 12.99 -20.72
CA THR A 584 13.05 12.20 -19.52
C THR A 584 11.81 11.59 -18.86
N SER A 585 10.66 11.59 -19.53
CA SER A 585 9.37 11.14 -18.95
C SER A 585 9.05 11.82 -17.60
N ARG A 586 9.54 13.05 -17.42
CA ARG A 586 9.48 13.87 -16.20
C ARG A 586 10.22 13.28 -15.00
N LEU A 587 11.03 12.23 -15.18
CA LEU A 587 11.81 11.64 -14.10
C LEU A 587 12.76 12.69 -13.52
N ARG A 588 12.71 12.85 -12.20
CA ARG A 588 13.56 13.76 -11.44
C ARG A 588 14.36 12.98 -10.41
N PRO A 589 15.63 13.36 -10.15
CA PRO A 589 16.40 12.83 -9.03
C PRO A 589 15.66 13.07 -7.70
N HIS A 590 15.95 12.27 -6.69
CA HIS A 590 15.49 12.52 -5.31
C HIS A 590 16.34 13.60 -4.65
N LEU A 591 17.61 13.69 -5.03
CA LEU A 591 18.57 14.68 -4.58
C LEU A 591 19.44 15.14 -5.76
N THR A 592 19.60 16.44 -5.89
CA THR A 592 20.64 17.03 -6.74
C THR A 592 21.72 17.64 -5.86
N VAL A 593 22.95 17.15 -5.98
CA VAL A 593 24.14 17.72 -5.33
C VAL A 593 24.77 18.73 -6.28
N LEU A 594 24.63 20.02 -5.97
CA LEU A 594 25.21 21.10 -6.76
C LEU A 594 26.56 21.50 -6.16
N LEU A 595 27.65 21.23 -6.88
CA LEU A 595 28.99 21.68 -6.54
C LEU A 595 29.22 23.09 -7.13
N ASP A 596 29.17 24.10 -6.27
CA ASP A 596 29.38 25.50 -6.62
C ASP A 596 30.86 25.83 -6.67
N VAL A 597 31.36 26.23 -7.85
CA VAL A 597 32.73 26.68 -8.09
C VAL A 597 32.70 27.93 -8.96
N THR A 598 33.64 28.85 -8.76
CA THR A 598 33.82 29.98 -9.68
C THR A 598 34.42 29.51 -11.01
N PRO A 599 34.02 30.07 -12.17
CA PRO A 599 34.57 29.67 -13.47
C PRO A 599 36.10 29.70 -13.54
N GLY A 600 36.71 30.77 -13.02
CA GLY A 600 38.18 30.91 -12.99
C GLY A 600 38.89 29.82 -12.17
N LEU A 601 38.33 29.42 -11.02
CA LEU A 601 38.90 28.32 -10.23
C LEU A 601 38.66 26.96 -10.89
N GLY A 602 37.47 26.74 -11.45
CA GLY A 602 37.14 25.53 -12.21
C GLY A 602 38.15 25.30 -13.32
N ARG A 603 38.36 26.30 -14.18
CA ARG A 603 39.30 26.24 -15.33
C ARG A 603 40.73 25.92 -14.96
N SER A 604 41.18 26.27 -13.75
CA SER A 604 42.52 25.91 -13.27
C SER A 604 42.73 24.41 -12.99
N ARG A 605 41.65 23.61 -12.97
CA ARG A 605 41.65 22.20 -12.56
C ARG A 605 41.61 21.20 -13.73
N PHE A 606 41.53 21.65 -14.98
CA PHE A 606 41.48 20.77 -16.16
C PHE A 606 42.39 21.28 -17.29
N GLY A 607 42.80 20.36 -18.17
CA GLY A 607 43.83 20.55 -19.20
C GLY A 607 43.29 21.06 -20.53
N GLU A 608 43.36 20.24 -21.58
CA GLU A 608 42.78 20.58 -22.89
C GLU A 608 41.25 20.72 -22.77
N ALA A 609 40.73 21.85 -23.25
CA ALA A 609 39.32 22.17 -23.18
C ALA A 609 38.53 21.54 -24.32
N ASP A 610 37.43 20.87 -23.98
CA ASP A 610 36.43 20.47 -24.98
C ASP A 610 35.68 21.68 -25.57
N ARG A 611 34.80 21.45 -26.55
CA ARG A 611 34.07 22.52 -27.24
C ARG A 611 33.26 23.42 -26.29
N LEU A 612 32.71 22.90 -25.21
CA LEU A 612 31.95 23.68 -24.22
C LEU A 612 32.85 24.34 -23.18
N GLU A 613 33.94 23.69 -22.80
CA GLU A 613 34.95 24.22 -21.88
C GLU A 613 35.73 25.41 -22.48
N ALA A 614 35.81 25.45 -23.81
CA ALA A 614 36.41 26.53 -24.60
C ALA A 614 35.57 27.81 -24.66
N GLU A 615 34.33 27.80 -24.16
CA GLU A 615 33.46 28.98 -24.15
C GLU A 615 34.01 30.12 -23.26
N PRO A 616 33.61 31.39 -23.48
CA PRO A 616 34.08 32.52 -22.69
C PRO A 616 33.71 32.43 -21.20
N GLU A 617 34.44 33.13 -20.33
CA GLU A 617 34.16 33.12 -18.89
C GLU A 617 32.75 33.61 -18.56
N GLU A 618 32.22 34.58 -19.31
CA GLU A 618 30.85 35.08 -19.15
C GLU A 618 29.80 34.01 -19.43
N PHE A 619 30.09 33.04 -20.31
CA PHE A 619 29.21 31.90 -20.55
C PHE A 619 29.13 31.03 -19.29
N HIS A 620 30.27 30.61 -18.74
CA HIS A 620 30.30 29.78 -17.52
C HIS A 620 29.76 30.52 -16.29
N GLN A 621 29.91 31.84 -16.23
CA GLN A 621 29.30 32.64 -15.17
C GLN A 621 27.76 32.61 -15.24
N ARG A 622 27.16 32.74 -16.44
CA ARG A 622 25.70 32.57 -16.62
C ARG A 622 25.21 31.17 -16.29
N VAL A 623 25.99 30.14 -16.66
CA VAL A 623 25.71 28.74 -16.32
C VAL A 623 25.64 28.57 -14.80
N ARG A 624 26.65 29.06 -14.08
CA ARG A 624 26.71 29.03 -12.62
C ARG A 624 25.54 29.75 -11.97
N GLU A 625 25.22 30.97 -12.42
CA GLU A 625 24.09 31.75 -11.91
C GLU A 625 22.76 31.02 -12.11
N THR A 626 22.58 30.36 -13.25
CA THR A 626 21.38 29.57 -13.54
C THR A 626 21.25 28.36 -12.61
N PHE A 627 22.34 27.64 -12.34
CA PHE A 627 22.32 26.55 -11.35
C PHE A 627 21.92 27.05 -9.95
N LEU A 628 22.48 28.17 -9.51
CA LEU A 628 22.16 28.75 -8.20
C LEU A 628 20.71 29.25 -8.14
N GLU A 629 20.17 29.78 -9.25
CA GLU A 629 18.77 30.17 -9.35
C GLU A 629 17.84 28.95 -9.24
N LEU A 630 18.11 27.88 -9.98
CA LEU A 630 17.38 26.62 -9.89
C LEU A 630 17.39 26.07 -8.46
N ALA A 631 18.56 26.04 -7.82
CA ALA A 631 18.70 25.58 -6.45
C ALA A 631 17.95 26.45 -5.43
N SER A 632 17.88 27.77 -5.66
CA SER A 632 17.18 28.69 -4.77
C SER A 632 15.66 28.50 -4.77
N LYS A 633 15.09 28.01 -5.89
CA LYS A 633 13.66 27.77 -6.08
C LYS A 633 13.18 26.48 -5.39
N ASP A 634 14.07 25.51 -5.15
CA ASP A 634 13.73 24.23 -4.53
C ASP A 634 14.79 23.74 -3.53
N ARG A 635 14.98 24.49 -2.44
CA ARG A 635 16.08 24.28 -1.49
C ARG A 635 16.12 22.91 -0.83
N ASP A 636 14.99 22.21 -0.77
CA ASP A 636 14.96 20.91 -0.10
C ASP A 636 15.40 19.77 -1.04
N HIS A 637 15.29 19.95 -2.36
CA HIS A 637 15.78 19.03 -3.38
C HIS A 637 17.27 19.21 -3.70
N TYR A 638 17.81 20.42 -3.51
CA TYR A 638 19.22 20.70 -3.78
C TYR A 638 20.08 20.64 -2.51
N MET A 639 21.25 20.03 -2.62
CA MET A 639 22.35 20.23 -1.70
C MET A 639 23.42 21.06 -2.40
N VAL A 640 23.51 22.35 -2.05
CA VAL A 640 24.55 23.23 -2.61
C VAL A 640 25.79 23.16 -1.73
N VAL A 641 26.92 22.74 -2.31
CA VAL A 641 28.20 22.62 -1.61
C VAL A 641 29.26 23.44 -2.32
N ARG A 642 30.03 24.21 -1.55
CA ARG A 642 31.19 24.96 -2.03
C ARG A 642 32.32 24.01 -2.41
N ALA A 643 32.70 23.99 -3.69
CA ALA A 643 33.70 23.09 -4.27
C ALA A 643 35.16 23.53 -3.96
N GLU A 644 35.34 24.59 -3.17
CA GLU A 644 36.61 25.02 -2.61
C GLU A 644 37.00 24.27 -1.32
N ARG A 645 36.05 23.55 -0.71
CA ARG A 645 36.30 22.71 0.47
C ARG A 645 37.18 21.49 0.12
N ALA A 646 37.76 20.87 1.14
CA ALA A 646 38.50 19.63 0.95
C ALA A 646 37.59 18.53 0.40
N VAL A 647 38.14 17.68 -0.46
CA VAL A 647 37.39 16.60 -1.15
C VAL A 647 36.66 15.69 -0.16
N VAL A 648 37.33 15.31 0.94
CA VAL A 648 36.76 14.46 2.00
C VAL A 648 35.62 15.16 2.74
N ASP A 649 35.76 16.45 3.06
CA ASP A 649 34.71 17.23 3.75
C ASP A 649 33.43 17.34 2.92
N ILE A 650 33.55 17.38 1.59
CA ILE A 650 32.41 17.38 0.68
C ILE A 650 31.78 15.99 0.65
N ALA A 651 32.59 14.92 0.55
CA ALA A 651 32.12 13.55 0.50
C ALA A 651 31.33 13.17 1.76
N ASP A 652 31.86 13.52 2.94
CA ASP A 652 31.19 13.29 4.24
C ASP A 652 29.85 14.03 4.31
N ALA A 653 29.82 15.31 3.93
CA ALA A 653 28.59 16.09 3.93
C ALA A 653 27.54 15.53 2.97
N VAL A 654 27.96 15.03 1.79
CA VAL A 654 27.06 14.39 0.82
C VAL A 654 26.53 13.08 1.38
N LEU A 655 27.38 12.26 1.97
CA LEU A 655 26.98 10.98 2.57
C LEU A 655 25.96 11.19 3.71
N ASP A 656 26.20 12.15 4.60
CA ASP A 656 25.27 12.53 5.68
C ASP A 656 23.90 12.94 5.14
N ARG A 657 23.87 13.68 4.01
CA ARG A 657 22.61 14.12 3.38
C ARG A 657 21.87 12.98 2.70
N VAL A 658 22.58 12.00 2.16
CA VAL A 658 22.02 10.83 1.45
C VAL A 658 21.52 9.77 2.42
N GLN A 659 22.17 9.59 3.57
CA GLN A 659 21.83 8.55 4.54
C GLN A 659 20.33 8.45 4.91
N PRO A 660 19.61 9.54 5.25
CA PRO A 660 18.18 9.44 5.55
C PRO A 660 17.31 9.05 4.34
N LEU A 661 17.81 9.21 3.11
CA LEU A 661 17.10 8.86 1.88
C LEU A 661 17.21 7.35 1.55
N LEU A 662 18.17 6.64 2.13
CA LEU A 662 18.38 5.20 1.91
C LEU A 662 17.34 4.32 2.61
N GLY A 663 16.43 4.89 3.41
CA GLY A 663 15.44 4.13 4.21
C GLY A 663 14.48 3.23 3.40
N HIS A 664 14.40 3.43 2.09
CA HIS A 664 13.56 2.67 1.16
C HIS A 664 14.37 1.80 0.17
N VAL A 665 15.70 1.70 0.33
CA VAL A 665 16.58 0.93 -0.54
C VAL A 665 17.07 -0.33 0.20
N GLU A 666 16.87 -1.50 -0.39
CA GLU A 666 17.33 -2.76 0.20
C GLU A 666 18.85 -2.92 0.10
N ARG A 667 19.45 -3.44 1.18
CA ARG A 667 20.85 -3.89 1.16
C ARG A 667 20.93 -5.29 0.59
N VAL A 668 21.89 -5.51 -0.31
CA VAL A 668 22.24 -6.86 -0.75
C VAL A 668 23.11 -7.48 0.33
N ILE A 669 22.48 -8.23 1.24
CA ILE A 669 23.19 -9.12 2.14
C ILE A 669 23.41 -10.43 1.36
N ASP A 670 24.51 -10.54 0.63
CA ASP A 670 24.94 -11.82 0.09
C ASP A 670 25.59 -12.62 1.24
N PRO A 671 25.04 -13.78 1.66
CA PRO A 671 25.75 -14.66 2.58
C PRO A 671 27.00 -15.18 1.86
N MET A 672 28.17 -14.64 2.21
CA MET A 672 29.48 -15.03 1.66
C MET A 672 29.51 -16.50 1.24
N ARG A 673 29.54 -16.74 -0.08
CA ARG A 673 29.80 -18.07 -0.64
C ARG A 673 31.17 -18.51 -0.11
N PRO A 674 31.32 -19.72 0.48
CA PRO A 674 32.63 -20.19 0.90
C PRO A 674 33.57 -20.24 -0.31
N PRO A 675 34.85 -19.88 -0.15
CA PRO A 675 35.79 -19.87 -1.26
C PRO A 675 35.92 -21.29 -1.86
N PRO A 676 36.15 -21.41 -3.18
CA PRO A 676 36.26 -22.71 -3.84
C PRO A 676 37.35 -23.58 -3.20
N ALA A 677 37.09 -24.89 -3.13
CA ALA A 677 38.03 -25.87 -2.58
C ALA A 677 39.36 -25.81 -3.36
N GLY A 678 40.47 -25.68 -2.63
CA GLY A 678 41.83 -25.48 -3.16
C GLY A 678 42.33 -24.03 -3.18
N SER A 679 41.53 -23.04 -2.75
CA SER A 679 42.00 -21.64 -2.70
C SER A 679 42.99 -21.40 -1.55
N PRO A 680 43.93 -20.44 -1.67
CA PRO A 680 44.87 -20.07 -0.60
C PRO A 680 44.22 -19.64 0.72
N PHE A 681 42.91 -19.37 0.70
CA PHE A 681 42.09 -18.94 1.84
C PHE A 681 41.28 -20.10 2.47
N GLU A 682 41.46 -21.35 2.01
CA GLU A 682 40.80 -22.54 2.55
C GLU A 682 41.26 -22.89 3.98
N HIS A 683 42.44 -22.42 4.40
CA HIS A 683 42.94 -22.61 5.76
C HIS A 683 42.94 -21.29 6.53
N LYS A 684 41.91 -21.12 7.38
CA LYS A 684 41.88 -20.04 8.38
C LYS A 684 43.05 -20.19 9.36
N PRO A 685 43.85 -19.14 9.62
CA PRO A 685 44.58 -19.04 10.87
C PRO A 685 43.57 -18.91 12.02
N SER A 686 43.83 -19.56 13.15
CA SER A 686 43.03 -19.40 14.38
C SER A 686 42.92 -17.92 14.78
N PRO A 687 41.78 -17.49 15.35
CA PRO A 687 41.58 -16.09 15.71
C PRO A 687 42.57 -15.69 16.80
N VAL A 688 43.47 -14.76 16.48
CA VAL A 688 44.24 -14.01 17.47
C VAL A 688 43.23 -13.16 18.25
N ALA A 689 43.24 -13.30 19.58
CA ALA A 689 42.40 -12.51 20.47
C ALA A 689 42.66 -11.01 20.27
N PRO A 690 41.61 -10.15 20.33
CA PRO A 690 41.79 -8.72 20.15
C PRO A 690 42.58 -8.14 21.33
N PRO A 691 43.50 -7.18 21.12
CA PRO A 691 44.05 -6.40 22.21
C PRO A 691 42.91 -5.56 22.80
N GLY A 692 42.73 -5.66 24.12
CA GLY A 692 41.65 -4.99 24.84
C GLY A 692 41.77 -3.47 24.85
N GLY A 693 40.63 -2.81 25.06
CA GLY A 693 40.53 -1.37 25.30
C GLY A 693 39.41 -0.77 24.45
N GLY A 694 38.33 -0.33 25.10
CA GLY A 694 37.06 -0.02 24.45
C GLY A 694 37.04 1.24 23.59
N ASP A 695 36.18 1.21 22.58
CA ASP A 695 35.36 2.33 22.10
C ASP A 695 34.09 1.74 21.44
N GLY A 696 32.96 2.44 21.58
CA GLY A 696 31.61 1.95 21.23
C GLY A 696 31.34 1.79 19.73
N PRO A 697 30.12 1.35 19.33
CA PRO A 697 29.77 1.14 17.94
C PRO A 697 29.62 2.50 17.24
N GLY A 698 30.68 3.00 16.62
CA GLY A 698 30.64 4.31 15.95
C GLY A 698 31.94 4.80 15.30
N SER A 699 33.08 4.10 15.45
CA SER A 699 34.31 4.48 14.75
C SER A 699 34.40 3.73 13.42
N ARG A 700 33.95 4.36 12.33
CA ARG A 700 34.25 3.93 10.96
C ARG A 700 35.62 4.48 10.56
N ALA A 701 36.43 3.66 9.90
CA ALA A 701 37.74 4.07 9.41
C ALA A 701 37.56 5.17 8.35
N PRO A 702 38.31 6.29 8.43
CA PRO A 702 38.30 7.31 7.38
C PRO A 702 38.78 6.73 6.07
N VAL A 703 38.19 7.17 4.95
CA VAL A 703 38.61 6.80 3.59
C VAL A 703 40.07 7.22 3.40
N ASP A 704 40.93 6.27 3.04
CA ASP A 704 42.36 6.49 2.85
C ASP A 704 42.61 7.39 1.61
N PRO A 705 43.16 8.61 1.78
CA PRO A 705 43.44 9.51 0.66
C PRO A 705 44.51 9.00 -0.31
N SER A 706 45.36 8.04 0.09
CA SER A 706 46.44 7.51 -0.76
C SER A 706 45.92 6.56 -1.84
N ALA A 707 44.77 5.90 -1.61
CA ALA A 707 44.06 5.14 -2.64
C ALA A 707 43.48 6.05 -3.74
N LEU A 708 43.32 7.36 -3.46
CA LEU A 708 42.80 8.35 -4.39
C LEU A 708 43.82 8.73 -5.48
N GLU A 709 45.11 8.76 -5.17
CA GLU A 709 46.17 9.09 -6.15
C GLU A 709 46.40 7.97 -7.16
N GLU A 710 46.24 6.71 -6.75
CA GLU A 710 46.36 5.53 -7.62
C GLU A 710 45.09 5.28 -8.48
N HIS A 711 43.92 5.78 -8.07
CA HIS A 711 42.63 5.55 -8.73
C HIS A 711 42.05 6.76 -9.50
N ILE A 712 42.63 7.96 -9.43
CA ILE A 712 42.20 9.07 -10.31
C ILE A 712 42.44 8.71 -11.78
N GLU A 713 43.54 8.00 -12.10
CA GLU A 713 43.73 7.38 -13.43
C GLU A 713 42.67 6.32 -13.71
N SER A 714 42.26 5.53 -12.69
CA SER A 714 41.24 4.49 -12.82
C SER A 714 39.81 5.02 -12.98
N VAL A 715 39.49 6.24 -12.55
CA VAL A 715 38.14 6.82 -12.74
C VAL A 715 37.97 7.26 -14.19
N GLU A 716 38.96 7.92 -14.78
CA GLU A 716 38.97 8.16 -16.22
C GLU A 716 39.00 6.84 -16.98
N GLU A 717 39.78 5.83 -16.57
CA GLU A 717 39.79 4.51 -17.23
C GLU A 717 38.49 3.72 -17.05
N ALA A 718 37.83 3.79 -15.89
CA ALA A 718 36.52 3.18 -15.64
C ALA A 718 35.42 3.80 -16.53
N PHE A 719 35.58 5.08 -16.90
CA PHE A 719 34.76 5.72 -17.91
C PHE A 719 35.27 5.53 -19.35
N ARG A 720 36.59 5.30 -19.59
CA ARG A 720 37.17 4.97 -20.91
C ARG A 720 36.85 3.55 -21.35
N GLY A 721 36.51 2.63 -20.45
CA GLY A 721 35.96 1.31 -20.80
C GLY A 721 34.68 1.38 -21.67
N PHE A 722 34.08 2.57 -21.79
CA PHE A 722 32.96 2.88 -22.69
C PHE A 722 33.37 3.59 -23.99
N ASP A 723 34.63 4.04 -24.14
CA ASP A 723 35.10 4.99 -25.18
C ASP A 723 36.11 4.39 -26.18
N ALA A 724 36.32 3.06 -26.20
CA ALA A 724 37.25 2.44 -27.15
C ALA A 724 36.62 1.30 -27.96
N SER A 725 36.66 1.49 -29.27
CA SER A 725 36.34 0.54 -30.33
C SER A 725 37.16 -0.75 -30.27
N GLU A 726 36.56 -1.84 -29.82
CA GLU A 726 36.90 -3.17 -30.32
C GLU A 726 35.80 -3.60 -31.30
N ARG A 727 36.09 -3.46 -32.59
CA ARG A 727 35.25 -4.03 -33.65
C ARG A 727 35.26 -5.55 -33.51
N PRO A 728 34.11 -6.24 -33.41
CA PRO A 728 34.06 -7.66 -33.70
C PRO A 728 34.34 -7.86 -35.20
N ASP A 729 35.21 -8.80 -35.50
CA ASP A 729 35.45 -9.33 -36.85
C ASP A 729 34.11 -9.68 -37.55
N PRO A 730 33.80 -9.17 -38.76
CA PRO A 730 32.52 -9.38 -39.42
C PRO A 730 32.46 -10.74 -40.13
N SER A 731 32.87 -11.83 -39.46
CA SER A 731 32.94 -13.18 -40.05
C SER A 731 31.83 -14.13 -39.60
N TYR A 732 30.81 -13.66 -38.87
CA TYR A 732 29.62 -14.46 -38.54
C TYR A 732 28.32 -13.66 -38.74
N ALA A 733 28.00 -13.38 -40.00
CA ALA A 733 26.65 -12.98 -40.41
C ALA A 733 26.40 -13.45 -41.84
N ASP A 734 26.19 -14.75 -42.01
CA ASP A 734 25.40 -15.29 -43.12
C ASP A 734 25.09 -16.76 -42.82
N GLU A 735 23.88 -17.04 -42.35
CA GLU A 735 23.01 -18.05 -42.99
C GLU A 735 21.60 -18.03 -42.35
N PRO A 736 20.53 -17.99 -43.17
CA PRO A 736 19.16 -17.97 -42.69
C PRO A 736 18.68 -19.39 -42.38
N THR A 737 18.28 -19.66 -41.13
CA THR A 737 17.64 -20.94 -40.79
C THR A 737 16.22 -20.98 -41.35
N THR A 738 16.09 -21.61 -42.51
CA THR A 738 14.87 -22.21 -43.04
C THR A 738 14.62 -23.56 -42.34
N GLU A 739 13.44 -23.73 -41.73
CA GLU A 739 12.87 -25.06 -41.46
C GLU A 739 12.66 -25.80 -42.79
N PRO A 740 12.85 -27.14 -42.89
CA PRO A 740 11.78 -28.13 -42.62
C PRO A 740 12.31 -29.58 -42.30
N PRO A 741 11.54 -30.68 -42.45
CA PRO A 741 10.27 -31.07 -41.83
C PRO A 741 10.33 -32.46 -41.13
N PHE A 742 9.26 -32.79 -40.40
CA PHE A 742 8.92 -34.13 -39.91
C PHE A 742 8.77 -35.15 -41.06
N GLU A 743 9.43 -36.31 -40.97
CA GLU A 743 9.00 -37.54 -41.64
C GLU A 743 9.40 -38.82 -40.88
N THR A 744 8.58 -39.86 -41.08
CA THR A 744 8.41 -41.04 -40.23
C THR A 744 8.96 -42.29 -40.93
N ARG A 745 9.65 -43.22 -40.22
CA ARG A 745 9.49 -44.71 -40.27
C ARG A 745 10.78 -45.51 -39.97
N SER A 746 10.71 -46.30 -38.90
CA SER A 746 10.71 -47.79 -38.86
C SER A 746 11.87 -48.60 -39.50
N GLN A 747 12.43 -49.48 -38.64
CA GLN A 747 12.87 -50.88 -38.82
C GLN A 747 14.37 -51.26 -38.89
N ALA A 748 14.81 -51.88 -37.78
CA ALA A 748 15.41 -53.23 -37.63
C ALA A 748 16.89 -53.51 -38.03
N ARG A 749 17.71 -53.88 -37.02
CA ARG A 749 18.16 -55.28 -36.71
C ARG A 749 19.25 -55.31 -35.62
N ALA A 750 19.10 -56.26 -34.68
CA ALA A 750 20.12 -56.75 -33.73
C ALA A 750 21.04 -57.82 -34.41
N PRO A 751 22.09 -58.46 -33.79
CA PRO A 751 22.02 -59.12 -32.47
C PRO A 751 23.33 -59.26 -31.61
N GLN A 752 23.14 -59.80 -30.38
CA GLN A 752 24.02 -60.67 -29.56
C GLN A 752 25.22 -59.99 -28.83
N ASP A 753 25.36 -60.05 -27.49
CA ASP A 753 25.53 -61.23 -26.63
C ASP A 753 25.19 -60.94 -25.14
N GLU A 754 24.62 -61.94 -24.47
CA GLU A 754 24.35 -62.06 -23.01
C GLU A 754 25.40 -63.07 -22.42
N PRO A 755 25.47 -63.49 -21.11
CA PRO A 755 24.35 -63.65 -20.15
C PRO A 755 24.70 -63.53 -18.63
N PHE A 756 23.68 -63.86 -17.79
CA PHE A 756 23.67 -64.28 -16.36
C PHE A 756 23.59 -63.18 -15.27
N GLU A 757 22.68 -63.19 -14.27
CA GLU A 757 21.64 -64.14 -13.85
C GLU A 757 20.62 -63.50 -12.85
N THR A 758 19.32 -63.58 -13.18
CA THR A 758 18.13 -64.03 -12.42
C THR A 758 18.02 -63.79 -10.88
N ARG A 759 16.92 -63.25 -10.30
CA ARG A 759 15.55 -63.81 -10.06
C ARG A 759 14.78 -62.79 -9.18
N SER A 760 13.46 -62.67 -9.08
CA SER A 760 12.29 -63.35 -9.66
C SER A 760 11.02 -62.81 -8.96
N GLN A 761 10.05 -62.35 -9.78
CA GLN A 761 8.57 -62.61 -9.69
C GLN A 761 7.74 -62.07 -8.51
N ALA A 762 6.44 -61.78 -8.63
CA ALA A 762 5.48 -61.58 -9.72
C ALA A 762 4.09 -61.37 -9.08
N ARG A 763 3.20 -60.56 -9.70
CA ARG A 763 1.87 -60.94 -10.23
C ARG A 763 0.93 -59.72 -10.37
N ALA A 764 0.43 -59.56 -11.60
CA ALA A 764 -0.81 -58.87 -11.98
C ALA A 764 -1.93 -59.94 -12.20
N PRO A 765 -3.04 -59.69 -12.92
CA PRO A 765 -4.12 -58.68 -12.83
C PRO A 765 -5.52 -59.35 -12.84
N GLN A 766 -6.64 -58.59 -12.85
CA GLN A 766 -7.86 -58.99 -13.59
C GLN A 766 -8.90 -57.86 -13.80
N ASP A 767 -9.56 -57.98 -14.95
CA ASP A 767 -10.59 -57.17 -15.63
C ASP A 767 -12.01 -57.18 -15.01
N GLU A 768 -12.88 -56.38 -15.66
CA GLU A 768 -14.35 -56.56 -15.90
C GLU A 768 -15.36 -55.75 -15.06
N ARG A 769 -15.76 -54.57 -15.59
CA ARG A 769 -17.09 -54.25 -16.17
C ARG A 769 -17.41 -52.75 -16.19
#